data_AF-A0A850B8P2-F1
#
_entry.id   AF-A0A850B8P2-F1
#
_cell.length_a   1.000
_cell.length_b   1.000
_cell.length_c   1.000
_cell.angle_alpha   90.00
_cell.angle_beta   90.00
_cell.angle_gamma   90.00
#
_symmetry.space_group_name_H-M   'P 1'
#
loop_
_entity.id
_entity.type
_entity.pdbx_description
1 polymer ?
#
loop_
_entity_poly.entity_id
_entity_poly.type
_entity_poly.pdbx_seq_one_letter_code
_entity_poly.pdbx_strand_id
1 'polypeptide(L)'
;MTRHRHLRFAWTMALGLLCPAMCRPDPARITDPTRPVCELGRDYAILQWFTSKPAATRVQLRPGSAPAGTLGPNGAPTAPWANARVRVVQGTAGERMAHRLRIGGLEPGRRYSYRIYDPAADPTGGERRWGAEPPWRREYSFSTLAPVGRKTIVRIPIKVLLMPNVWNVASACATAPHAPPPALMSDREIARIKDEYAIAARFLFINSHMRVWYDFHFYVDARIQRWGDEPAEAPPAYRGLPLCRSYGGEDYLGPGGGTFTILNTKQVATANDKPVAEPLPFVGQIEQAFPRRWNDALKRWDFYGSGGGTYGIDGWPDGIPGRSQFLGGSDTAWLVTHEFHHQMESLGAFSLANREDDRIVFDHFAPRRRTKKADGAWDEWVWSTSWKHGEHWDGIAYFDRMLTSVQWLRLHFGETMTVADADSDGVPDRDPRLPFDEVRFGSDPGKARTDGAMLDLDKAMLSSWAPAPLTATWDKTSLRLIRPAPRKRDSDGDGWADGVDPHPLYPWLPFIWPATPVLDGDASDWAGIPLSGRATFEGGEITFRQAHDDAAYYACIELKGPWQRLSIGLDGEGEGYYTTESTYAFEILSNDGPNGAILRPSGPNRCPGLEWRAGRNGAGLVTIEISIPNRGQGLWYWQGGGREVGASISGWTVDRKPFSVYEPYDLFYARMLERHGRESLPPDAPAEIQPGPGVQEYRFDQGSGPWTVGSGWSIDGGAMAYSHGPEADNQLLLTGLNAPDFDILAEFEAANDFHIGAWRPATTAPSNVTDYVVFLGGFGNARSAIRADGQEVGAEETGLTSGRHRVQFTRRDGRLWVLLDGKPFLHGRDHDPAAAIDRLGFLGGWDGAQRIYRVLVRLDGPKGLGP
;
A
#
# COMPACT_ATOMS: atom_id res chain seq x y z
N MET A 1 -46.15 -36.86 12.03
CA MET A 1 -46.35 -36.86 10.56
C MET A 1 -45.82 -35.53 10.00
N THR A 2 -45.48 -35.46 8.70
CA THR A 2 -45.35 -34.22 7.85
C THR A 2 -44.62 -32.99 8.45
N ARG A 3 -43.43 -32.51 8.01
CA ARG A 3 -42.94 -32.15 6.64
C ARG A 3 -43.92 -31.22 5.89
N HIS A 4 -43.59 -30.11 5.23
CA HIS A 4 -42.34 -29.37 4.88
C HIS A 4 -42.77 -27.98 4.27
N ARG A 5 -41.97 -26.92 3.95
CA ARG A 5 -40.50 -26.66 3.90
C ARG A 5 -40.19 -25.12 3.95
N HIS A 6 -39.02 -24.71 3.43
CA HIS A 6 -38.44 -23.39 3.07
C HIS A 6 -39.41 -22.28 2.58
N LEU A 7 -39.12 -20.97 2.63
CA LEU A 7 -37.81 -20.27 2.58
C LEU A 7 -37.60 -19.20 3.69
N ARG A 8 -36.36 -19.11 4.18
CA ARG A 8 -35.72 -17.86 4.64
C ARG A 8 -34.40 -17.73 3.86
N PHE A 9 -34.14 -16.59 3.24
CA PHE A 9 -32.87 -16.35 2.54
C PHE A 9 -31.72 -16.19 3.53
N ALA A 10 -30.52 -16.62 3.13
CA ALA A 10 -29.38 -16.75 4.03
C ALA A 10 -28.30 -15.70 3.71
N TRP A 11 -27.89 -14.94 4.73
CA TRP A 11 -26.69 -14.10 4.75
C TRP A 11 -25.95 -14.28 6.08
N THR A 12 -25.65 -15.54 6.43
CA THR A 12 -24.75 -15.90 7.52
C THR A 12 -24.17 -17.29 7.28
N MET A 13 -22.89 -17.51 7.62
CA MET A 13 -22.16 -18.79 7.53
C MET A 13 -22.01 -19.40 6.12
N ALA A 14 -21.17 -18.77 5.29
CA ALA A 14 -20.41 -19.45 4.22
C ALA A 14 -18.88 -19.29 4.38
N LEU A 15 -18.43 -18.71 5.50
CA LEU A 15 -17.04 -18.58 5.93
C LEU A 15 -16.89 -19.40 7.22
N GLY A 16 -16.36 -20.62 7.12
CA GLY A 16 -16.32 -21.54 8.27
C GLY A 16 -16.09 -23.02 7.97
N LEU A 17 -15.56 -23.41 6.80
CA LEU A 17 -15.10 -24.78 6.56
C LEU A 17 -13.87 -24.88 5.62
N LEU A 18 -13.07 -23.81 5.53
CA LEU A 18 -11.64 -24.00 5.30
C LEU A 18 -11.08 -24.60 6.59
N CYS A 19 -10.67 -25.87 6.56
CA CYS A 19 -9.93 -26.44 7.68
C CYS A 19 -8.68 -25.60 7.92
N PRO A 20 -8.44 -25.05 9.13
CA PRO A 20 -7.16 -24.44 9.43
C PRO A 20 -6.10 -25.51 9.26
N ALA A 21 -5.16 -25.28 8.34
CA ALA A 21 -4.03 -26.18 8.14
C ALA A 21 -3.23 -26.17 9.45
N MET A 22 -3.28 -27.27 10.20
CA MET A 22 -2.60 -27.37 11.48
C MET A 22 -1.09 -27.31 11.26
N CYS A 23 -0.51 -26.12 11.46
CA CYS A 23 0.93 -25.95 11.45
C CYS A 23 1.60 -26.87 12.48
N ARG A 24 2.73 -27.40 12.03
CA ARG A 24 3.66 -28.36 12.62
C ARG A 24 5.00 -28.00 11.93
N PRO A 25 6.20 -28.35 12.45
CA PRO A 25 7.40 -27.50 12.58
C PRO A 25 7.78 -26.60 11.37
N ASP A 26 8.96 -26.82 10.80
CA ASP A 26 8.93 -27.35 9.44
C ASP A 26 7.92 -28.51 9.37
N PRO A 27 6.79 -28.38 8.65
CA PRO A 27 5.75 -29.41 8.67
C PRO A 27 6.25 -30.72 8.04
N ALA A 28 5.47 -31.79 8.17
CA ALA A 28 5.78 -33.04 7.48
C ALA A 28 5.89 -32.86 5.94
N ARG A 29 5.26 -31.79 5.42
CA ARG A 29 5.50 -31.17 4.11
C ARG A 29 5.04 -29.72 4.11
N ILE A 30 5.70 -28.87 3.31
CA ILE A 30 5.10 -27.64 2.76
C ILE A 30 4.70 -27.90 1.31
N THR A 31 3.66 -27.20 0.83
CA THR A 31 3.08 -27.42 -0.50
C THR A 31 2.71 -26.07 -1.12
N ASP A 32 3.09 -25.87 -2.39
CA ASP A 32 2.60 -24.76 -3.22
C ASP A 32 2.34 -25.34 -4.63
N PRO A 33 1.08 -25.68 -4.96
CA PRO A 33 0.76 -26.48 -6.14
C PRO A 33 0.98 -25.74 -7.47
N THR A 34 1.32 -24.45 -7.43
CA THR A 34 1.49 -23.60 -8.62
C THR A 34 2.95 -23.54 -9.12
N ARG A 35 3.91 -24.02 -8.34
CA ARG A 35 5.36 -23.75 -8.52
C ARG A 35 6.13 -24.91 -9.17
N PRO A 36 7.35 -24.67 -9.71
CA PRO A 36 8.20 -25.75 -10.23
C PRO A 36 8.65 -26.75 -9.15
N VAL A 37 8.90 -26.28 -7.93
CA VAL A 37 9.02 -27.11 -6.71
C VAL A 37 7.67 -27.01 -6.01
N CYS A 38 6.81 -28.04 -6.07
CA CYS A 38 5.43 -27.93 -5.59
C CYS A 38 5.15 -28.60 -4.24
N GLU A 39 6.07 -29.43 -3.74
CA GLU A 39 6.01 -30.00 -2.38
C GLU A 39 7.45 -30.21 -1.87
N LEU A 40 7.74 -29.79 -0.64
CA LEU A 40 9.00 -30.09 0.05
C LEU A 40 8.71 -30.83 1.34
N GLY A 41 9.42 -31.95 1.56
CA GLY A 41 9.45 -32.70 2.81
C GLY A 41 10.87 -32.78 3.37
N ARG A 42 11.06 -33.65 4.37
CA ARG A 42 12.37 -33.88 5.00
C ARG A 42 13.26 -34.78 4.13
N ASP A 43 12.69 -35.87 3.62
CA ASP A 43 13.37 -36.91 2.86
C ASP A 43 13.00 -36.90 1.36
N TYR A 44 12.23 -35.90 0.90
CA TYR A 44 11.75 -35.80 -0.47
C TYR A 44 11.45 -34.37 -0.93
N ALA A 45 11.34 -34.22 -2.25
CA ALA A 45 10.71 -33.09 -2.92
C ALA A 45 9.74 -33.60 -4.01
N ILE A 46 8.78 -32.79 -4.43
CA ILE A 46 8.00 -33.01 -5.65
C ILE A 46 8.24 -31.83 -6.59
N LEU A 47 8.70 -32.14 -7.80
CA LEU A 47 8.91 -31.18 -8.87
C LEU A 47 7.84 -31.34 -9.95
N GLN A 48 7.52 -30.24 -10.64
CA GLN A 48 6.67 -30.22 -11.83
C GLN A 48 7.19 -29.21 -12.84
N TRP A 49 7.07 -29.53 -14.14
CA TRP A 49 7.57 -28.66 -15.22
C TRP A 49 6.92 -29.01 -16.56
N PHE A 50 7.18 -28.17 -17.56
CA PHE A 50 6.74 -28.37 -18.94
C PHE A 50 7.91 -28.31 -19.93
N THR A 51 7.89 -29.18 -20.95
CA THR A 51 8.82 -29.21 -22.10
C THR A 51 8.10 -28.80 -23.38
N SER A 52 8.85 -28.27 -24.36
CA SER A 52 8.28 -27.80 -25.64
C SER A 52 7.89 -28.92 -26.60
N LYS A 53 8.40 -30.13 -26.36
CA LYS A 53 8.07 -31.38 -27.07
C LYS A 53 7.94 -32.52 -26.05
N PRO A 54 7.24 -33.62 -26.37
CA PRO A 54 7.20 -34.80 -25.50
C PRO A 54 8.61 -35.30 -25.16
N ALA A 55 8.86 -35.59 -23.89
CA ALA A 55 10.12 -36.10 -23.38
C ALA A 55 9.91 -37.11 -22.23
N ALA A 56 10.93 -37.91 -21.93
CA ALA A 56 10.95 -38.77 -20.75
C ALA A 56 11.04 -37.95 -19.45
N THR A 57 10.24 -38.28 -18.44
CA THR A 57 10.28 -37.58 -17.14
C THR A 57 11.56 -37.92 -16.38
N ARG A 58 12.53 -37.00 -16.38
CA ARG A 58 13.86 -37.19 -15.75
C ARG A 58 14.36 -35.90 -15.12
N VAL A 59 15.04 -36.03 -13.98
CA VAL A 59 15.77 -34.93 -13.32
C VAL A 59 17.15 -35.43 -12.90
N GLN A 60 18.19 -34.68 -13.25
CA GLN A 60 19.54 -34.89 -12.70
C GLN A 60 19.64 -34.14 -11.38
N LEU A 61 20.17 -34.78 -10.34
CA LEU A 61 20.18 -34.28 -8.96
C LEU A 61 21.57 -34.43 -8.34
N ARG A 62 22.02 -33.40 -7.61
CA ARG A 62 23.24 -33.43 -6.79
C ARG A 62 23.00 -32.82 -5.40
N PRO A 63 23.62 -33.33 -4.32
CA PRO A 63 23.67 -32.61 -3.05
C PRO A 63 24.67 -31.46 -3.10
N GLY A 64 24.45 -30.42 -2.28
CA GLY A 64 25.41 -29.33 -2.04
C GLY A 64 24.90 -27.93 -2.35
N SER A 65 25.54 -26.93 -1.73
CA SER A 65 25.09 -25.54 -1.69
C SER A 65 25.57 -24.66 -2.85
N ALA A 66 26.82 -24.84 -3.29
CA ALA A 66 27.43 -23.99 -4.31
C ALA A 66 26.77 -24.19 -5.69
N PRO A 67 26.33 -23.11 -6.36
CA PRO A 67 25.90 -23.15 -7.77
C PRO A 67 26.99 -23.62 -8.73
N ALA A 68 26.60 -24.08 -9.91
CA ALA A 68 27.49 -24.18 -11.07
C ALA A 68 28.12 -22.80 -11.39
N GLY A 69 29.34 -22.80 -11.91
CA GLY A 69 30.11 -21.56 -12.15
C GLY A 69 30.86 -21.01 -10.92
N THR A 70 30.42 -21.33 -9.69
CA THR A 70 31.09 -20.89 -8.45
C THR A 70 32.58 -21.25 -8.48
N LEU A 71 33.46 -20.25 -8.27
CA LEU A 71 34.91 -20.45 -8.27
C LEU A 71 35.36 -21.35 -7.11
N GLY A 72 36.25 -22.29 -7.43
CA GLY A 72 36.95 -23.11 -6.45
C GLY A 72 38.20 -22.41 -5.86
N PRO A 73 38.85 -23.00 -4.84
CA PRO A 73 40.04 -22.44 -4.20
C PRO A 73 41.26 -22.25 -5.12
N ASN A 74 41.25 -22.87 -6.30
CA ASN A 74 42.27 -22.74 -7.35
C ASN A 74 41.96 -21.63 -8.38
N GLY A 75 40.87 -20.86 -8.20
CA GLY A 75 40.45 -19.81 -9.13
C GLY A 75 39.74 -20.30 -10.39
N ALA A 76 39.52 -21.61 -10.54
CA ALA A 76 38.74 -22.17 -11.65
C ALA A 76 37.28 -22.41 -11.24
N PRO A 77 36.28 -22.25 -12.14
CA PRO A 77 34.91 -22.65 -11.87
C PRO A 77 34.82 -24.12 -11.43
N THR A 78 34.01 -24.38 -10.41
CA THR A 78 33.74 -25.75 -9.99
C THR A 78 32.88 -26.48 -11.04
N ALA A 79 33.13 -27.78 -11.20
CA ALA A 79 32.35 -28.67 -12.08
C ALA A 79 31.45 -29.62 -11.25
N PRO A 80 30.42 -29.12 -10.54
CA PRO A 80 29.68 -29.90 -9.56
C PRO A 80 28.85 -31.04 -10.17
N TRP A 81 28.62 -31.03 -11.49
CA TRP A 81 27.95 -32.10 -12.23
C TRP A 81 28.85 -33.30 -12.57
N ALA A 82 30.16 -33.21 -12.34
CA ALA A 82 31.09 -34.34 -12.38
C ALA A 82 31.22 -35.08 -11.02
N ASN A 83 30.45 -34.66 -10.00
CA ASN A 83 30.50 -35.24 -8.66
C ASN A 83 29.90 -36.66 -8.63
N ALA A 84 30.60 -37.62 -8.02
CA ALA A 84 30.13 -39.02 -7.91
C ALA A 84 28.79 -39.21 -7.15
N ARG A 85 28.27 -38.19 -6.45
CA ARG A 85 26.93 -38.17 -5.84
C ARG A 85 25.82 -37.66 -6.77
N VAL A 86 26.13 -37.32 -8.02
CA VAL A 86 25.15 -36.97 -9.05
C VAL A 86 24.36 -38.22 -9.44
N ARG A 87 23.03 -38.15 -9.43
CA ARG A 87 22.13 -39.23 -9.87
C ARG A 87 21.03 -38.70 -10.77
N VAL A 88 20.55 -39.54 -11.70
CA VAL A 88 19.34 -39.26 -12.48
C VAL A 88 18.15 -39.96 -11.84
N VAL A 89 17.14 -39.18 -11.47
CA VAL A 89 15.86 -39.67 -10.97
C VAL A 89 14.90 -39.82 -12.16
N GLN A 90 14.41 -41.04 -12.38
CA GLN A 90 13.41 -41.36 -13.41
C GLN A 90 12.00 -41.20 -12.83
N GLY A 91 11.07 -40.64 -13.60
CA GLY A 91 9.64 -40.63 -13.30
C GLY A 91 8.88 -41.76 -14.00
N THR A 92 7.56 -41.59 -14.10
CA THR A 92 6.69 -42.50 -14.85
C THR A 92 7.17 -42.64 -16.30
N ALA A 93 7.28 -43.89 -16.76
CA ALA A 93 7.70 -44.22 -18.12
C ALA A 93 6.75 -43.66 -19.20
N GLY A 94 7.28 -43.48 -20.42
CA GLY A 94 6.56 -42.88 -21.54
C GLY A 94 6.68 -41.35 -21.58
N GLU A 95 6.72 -40.82 -22.79
CA GLU A 95 6.97 -39.40 -23.07
C GLU A 95 5.73 -38.54 -22.85
N ARG A 96 5.96 -37.28 -22.48
CA ARG A 96 4.92 -36.28 -22.16
C ARG A 96 5.51 -34.86 -22.22
N MET A 97 4.65 -33.85 -22.33
CA MET A 97 5.05 -32.44 -22.20
C MET A 97 4.83 -31.88 -20.78
N ALA A 98 3.92 -32.49 -20.01
CA ALA A 98 3.61 -32.10 -18.64
C ALA A 98 4.16 -33.13 -17.66
N HIS A 99 5.02 -32.70 -16.75
CA HIS A 99 5.77 -33.59 -15.86
C HIS A 99 5.47 -33.31 -14.38
N ARG A 100 5.43 -34.38 -13.60
CA ARG A 100 5.45 -34.34 -12.13
C ARG A 100 6.29 -35.51 -11.61
N LEU A 101 7.21 -35.24 -10.69
CA LEU A 101 8.19 -36.20 -10.19
C LEU A 101 8.38 -36.06 -8.68
N ARG A 102 8.13 -37.14 -7.93
CA ARG A 102 8.55 -37.26 -6.53
C ARG A 102 10.01 -37.73 -6.48
N ILE A 103 10.89 -36.91 -5.95
CA ILE A 103 12.29 -37.22 -5.68
C ILE A 103 12.38 -37.66 -4.22
N GLY A 104 12.68 -38.93 -3.95
CA GLY A 104 12.81 -39.48 -2.60
C GLY A 104 14.24 -39.89 -2.22
N GLY A 105 14.44 -40.21 -0.93
CA GLY A 105 15.75 -40.58 -0.40
C GLY A 105 16.70 -39.38 -0.34
N LEU A 106 16.23 -38.30 0.26
CA LEU A 106 17.00 -37.09 0.56
C LEU A 106 17.35 -37.02 2.06
N GLU A 107 18.37 -36.25 2.38
CA GLU A 107 18.78 -35.92 3.75
C GLU A 107 17.91 -34.74 4.26
N PRO A 108 17.39 -34.74 5.51
CA PRO A 108 16.70 -33.60 6.09
C PRO A 108 17.60 -32.38 6.30
N GLY A 109 17.06 -31.17 6.18
CA GLY A 109 17.78 -29.91 6.36
C GLY A 109 18.96 -29.72 5.40
N ARG A 110 18.83 -30.22 4.16
CA ARG A 110 19.92 -30.36 3.20
C ARG A 110 19.63 -29.68 1.87
N ARG A 111 20.67 -29.11 1.28
CA ARG A 111 20.61 -28.47 -0.03
C ARG A 111 20.82 -29.47 -1.17
N TYR A 112 19.97 -29.38 -2.18
CA TYR A 112 20.11 -30.10 -3.45
C TYR A 112 20.03 -29.12 -4.62
N SER A 113 20.82 -29.39 -5.66
CA SER A 113 20.72 -28.72 -6.95
C SER A 113 20.27 -29.72 -8.02
N TYR A 114 19.50 -29.25 -8.99
CA TYR A 114 18.87 -30.08 -10.01
C TYR A 114 18.93 -29.47 -11.40
N ARG A 115 18.95 -30.31 -12.43
CA ARG A 115 18.70 -29.95 -13.83
C ARG A 115 17.55 -30.80 -14.39
N ILE A 116 16.65 -30.14 -15.11
CA ILE A 116 15.51 -30.78 -15.79
C ILE A 116 15.98 -31.37 -17.12
N TYR A 117 15.52 -32.58 -17.44
CA TYR A 117 15.70 -33.18 -18.77
C TYR A 117 14.76 -32.52 -19.78
N ASP A 118 15.34 -31.88 -20.80
CA ASP A 118 14.62 -31.41 -21.98
C ASP A 118 15.55 -31.52 -23.20
N PRO A 119 15.51 -32.64 -23.95
CA PRO A 119 16.36 -32.85 -25.12
C PRO A 119 15.92 -32.01 -26.33
N ALA A 120 14.81 -31.27 -26.23
CA ALA A 120 14.30 -30.38 -27.27
C ALA A 120 14.63 -28.90 -27.01
N ALA A 121 15.20 -28.56 -25.85
CA ALA A 121 15.70 -27.23 -25.55
C ALA A 121 17.13 -27.06 -26.09
N ASP A 122 17.35 -26.00 -26.88
CA ASP A 122 18.69 -25.47 -27.13
C ASP A 122 18.96 -24.33 -26.14
N PRO A 123 19.79 -24.52 -25.11
CA PRO A 123 20.02 -23.50 -24.10
C PRO A 123 20.84 -22.34 -24.66
N THR A 124 20.43 -21.12 -24.33
CA THR A 124 21.15 -19.89 -24.66
C THR A 124 22.55 -19.85 -24.07
N GLY A 125 23.42 -18.96 -24.58
CA GLY A 125 24.74 -18.72 -23.97
C GLY A 125 24.67 -18.33 -22.49
N GLY A 126 23.61 -17.63 -22.09
CA GLY A 126 23.28 -17.33 -20.69
C GLY A 126 22.98 -18.60 -19.89
N GLU A 127 22.07 -19.45 -20.35
CA GLU A 127 21.73 -20.70 -19.66
C GLU A 127 22.93 -21.66 -19.55
N ARG A 128 23.80 -21.70 -20.57
CA ARG A 128 25.03 -22.50 -20.55
C ARG A 128 26.02 -22.02 -19.49
N ARG A 129 26.15 -20.70 -19.27
CA ARG A 129 26.87 -20.12 -18.11
C ARG A 129 26.27 -20.60 -16.78
N TRP A 130 24.95 -20.66 -16.69
CA TRP A 130 24.20 -21.22 -15.54
C TRP A 130 24.07 -22.76 -15.55
N GLY A 131 25.04 -23.45 -16.15
CA GLY A 131 25.18 -24.91 -16.06
C GLY A 131 24.24 -25.73 -16.95
N ALA A 132 23.59 -25.14 -17.96
CA ALA A 132 22.84 -25.91 -18.95
C ALA A 132 23.79 -26.69 -19.89
N GLU A 133 23.44 -27.94 -20.17
CA GLU A 133 24.29 -28.91 -20.87
C GLU A 133 23.36 -29.95 -21.53
N PRO A 134 23.02 -29.83 -22.83
CA PRO A 134 22.05 -30.71 -23.47
C PRO A 134 22.32 -32.20 -23.21
N PRO A 135 21.33 -33.00 -22.76
CA PRO A 135 19.88 -32.75 -22.76
C PRO A 135 19.32 -32.11 -21.46
N TRP A 136 20.16 -31.42 -20.68
CA TRP A 136 19.78 -30.82 -19.40
C TRP A 136 19.66 -29.29 -19.50
N ARG A 137 18.53 -28.74 -19.01
CA ARG A 137 18.35 -27.29 -18.82
C ARG A 137 19.29 -26.74 -17.74
N ARG A 138 19.31 -25.42 -17.54
CA ARG A 138 20.12 -24.73 -16.52
C ARG A 138 19.86 -25.27 -15.11
N GLU A 139 20.79 -24.97 -14.20
CA GLU A 139 20.69 -25.36 -12.80
C GLU A 139 19.63 -24.56 -12.02
N TYR A 140 19.03 -25.24 -11.06
CA TYR A 140 18.14 -24.75 -10.02
C TYR A 140 18.48 -25.45 -8.69
N SER A 141 17.95 -24.98 -7.55
CA SER A 141 18.17 -25.64 -6.25
C SER A 141 16.92 -25.67 -5.37
N PHE A 142 16.94 -26.51 -4.33
CA PHE A 142 16.00 -26.48 -3.23
C PHE A 142 16.62 -26.99 -1.93
N SER A 143 16.02 -26.63 -0.81
CA SER A 143 16.37 -27.09 0.53
C SER A 143 15.29 -28.04 1.05
N THR A 144 15.66 -29.20 1.58
CA THR A 144 14.71 -30.08 2.29
C THR A 144 14.38 -29.50 3.67
N LEU A 145 13.23 -29.91 4.20
CA LEU A 145 12.79 -29.52 5.54
C LEU A 145 13.65 -30.17 6.63
N ALA A 146 13.81 -29.47 7.75
CA ALA A 146 14.69 -29.87 8.84
C ALA A 146 14.14 -31.10 9.60
N PRO A 147 14.97 -31.78 10.43
CA PRO A 147 14.49 -32.74 11.42
C PRO A 147 13.36 -32.18 12.31
N VAL A 148 12.63 -33.05 13.01
CA VAL A 148 11.63 -32.62 14.00
C VAL A 148 12.31 -31.81 15.12
N GLY A 149 11.65 -30.74 15.61
CA GLY A 149 12.22 -29.81 16.60
C GLY A 149 13.24 -28.83 16.00
N ARG A 150 13.22 -28.62 14.68
CA ARG A 150 14.14 -27.75 13.93
C ARG A 150 13.45 -27.10 12.73
N LYS A 151 13.97 -25.92 12.34
CA LYS A 151 13.58 -25.16 11.14
C LYS A 151 14.72 -25.12 10.13
N THR A 152 14.43 -25.31 8.83
CA THR A 152 15.37 -25.02 7.74
C THR A 152 15.41 -23.53 7.41
N ILE A 153 16.63 -22.99 7.32
CA ILE A 153 16.96 -21.61 6.91
C ILE A 153 17.97 -21.66 5.76
N VAL A 154 17.84 -20.76 4.78
CA VAL A 154 18.85 -20.46 3.77
C VAL A 154 19.70 -19.29 4.25
N ARG A 155 20.97 -19.54 4.54
CA ARG A 155 21.97 -18.52 4.90
C ARG A 155 22.59 -17.95 3.63
N ILE A 156 22.56 -16.64 3.47
CA ILE A 156 23.13 -15.92 2.32
C ILE A 156 24.28 -15.04 2.84
N PRO A 157 25.55 -15.49 2.72
CA PRO A 157 26.70 -14.72 3.18
C PRO A 157 26.99 -13.55 2.22
N ILE A 158 27.17 -12.36 2.79
CA ILE A 158 27.40 -11.09 2.11
C ILE A 158 28.67 -10.47 2.69
N LYS A 159 29.61 -10.01 1.85
CA LYS A 159 30.82 -9.31 2.30
C LYS A 159 30.64 -7.78 2.23
N VAL A 160 30.82 -7.12 3.36
CA VAL A 160 30.64 -5.67 3.52
C VAL A 160 32.01 -5.01 3.68
N LEU A 161 32.38 -4.08 2.79
CA LEU A 161 33.50 -3.16 3.04
C LEU A 161 32.97 -1.84 3.60
N LEU A 162 33.49 -1.44 4.75
CA LEU A 162 33.34 -0.08 5.28
C LEU A 162 34.62 0.71 4.95
N MET A 163 34.47 1.88 4.34
CA MET A 163 35.53 2.87 4.12
C MET A 163 35.22 4.12 4.97
N PRO A 164 35.49 4.09 6.28
CA PRO A 164 35.00 5.06 7.26
C PRO A 164 35.69 6.44 7.21
N ASN A 165 36.90 6.53 6.63
CA ASN A 165 37.80 7.68 6.73
C ASN A 165 38.06 8.32 5.36
N VAL A 166 36.99 8.74 4.67
CA VAL A 166 37.07 9.36 3.33
C VAL A 166 36.85 10.87 3.43
N TRP A 167 37.77 11.68 2.90
CA TRP A 167 37.78 13.14 3.08
C TRP A 167 37.76 13.86 1.72
N ASN A 168 36.81 14.76 1.48
CA ASN A 168 36.85 15.65 0.32
C ASN A 168 37.88 16.78 0.56
N VAL A 169 39.09 16.58 0.02
CA VAL A 169 40.21 17.52 0.18
C VAL A 169 39.92 18.85 -0.49
N ALA A 170 39.29 18.86 -1.67
CA ALA A 170 38.92 20.10 -2.35
C ALA A 170 38.02 21.00 -1.47
N SER A 171 37.03 20.42 -0.77
CA SER A 171 36.19 21.16 0.17
C SER A 171 36.95 21.73 1.37
N ALA A 172 38.01 21.06 1.82
CA ALA A 172 38.87 21.54 2.91
C ALA A 172 39.80 22.67 2.47
N CYS A 173 40.24 22.68 1.22
CA CYS A 173 41.13 23.68 0.65
C CYS A 173 40.40 24.91 0.09
N ALA A 174 39.09 24.81 -0.19
CA ALA A 174 38.28 25.85 -0.84
C ALA A 174 38.21 27.21 -0.12
N THR A 175 38.61 27.29 1.15
CA THR A 175 38.65 28.52 1.95
C THR A 175 39.97 28.66 2.71
N ALA A 176 40.29 29.88 3.13
CA ALA A 176 41.44 30.20 3.97
C ALA A 176 40.98 30.79 5.32
N PRO A 177 41.47 30.30 6.47
CA PRO A 177 42.33 29.12 6.63
C PRO A 177 41.62 27.83 6.19
N HIS A 178 42.41 26.86 5.71
CA HIS A 178 41.90 25.55 5.31
C HIS A 178 41.29 24.80 6.50
N ALA A 179 40.35 23.90 6.22
CA ALA A 179 39.68 23.10 7.23
C ALA A 179 40.66 22.24 8.05
N PRO A 180 40.44 22.08 9.37
CA PRO A 180 41.20 21.13 10.18
C PRO A 180 40.85 19.69 9.78
N PRO A 181 41.82 18.75 9.77
CA PRO A 181 41.54 17.34 9.49
C PRO A 181 40.46 16.78 10.42
N PRO A 182 39.47 16.04 9.91
CA PRO A 182 38.42 15.47 10.75
C PRO A 182 39.00 14.32 11.58
N ALA A 183 38.45 14.12 12.78
CA ALA A 183 38.77 12.94 13.58
C ALA A 183 38.44 11.65 12.80
N LEU A 184 39.29 10.64 12.92
CA LEU A 184 38.99 9.31 12.38
C LEU A 184 37.70 8.77 13.02
N MET A 185 36.92 8.00 12.26
CA MET A 185 35.72 7.36 12.77
C MET A 185 36.08 6.40 13.92
N SER A 186 35.41 6.54 15.05
CA SER A 186 35.61 5.74 16.26
C SER A 186 34.99 4.34 16.15
N ASP A 187 35.46 3.41 16.99
CA ASP A 187 34.85 2.08 17.12
C ASP A 187 33.36 2.13 17.46
N ARG A 188 32.91 3.20 18.15
CA ARG A 188 31.49 3.43 18.48
C ARG A 188 30.67 3.78 17.23
N GLU A 189 31.21 4.60 16.34
CA GLU A 189 30.56 4.91 15.05
C GLU A 189 30.57 3.66 14.14
N ILE A 190 31.66 2.89 14.11
CA ILE A 190 31.74 1.63 13.36
C ILE A 190 30.77 0.57 13.92
N ALA A 191 30.59 0.50 15.25
CA ALA A 191 29.57 -0.33 15.87
C ALA A 191 28.15 0.15 15.50
N ARG A 192 27.89 1.46 15.57
CA ARG A 192 26.60 2.05 15.18
C ARG A 192 26.21 1.74 13.73
N ILE A 193 27.18 1.68 12.81
CA ILE A 193 26.97 1.22 11.43
C ILE A 193 26.56 -0.25 11.42
N LYS A 194 27.28 -1.13 12.13
CA LYS A 194 26.95 -2.57 12.22
C LYS A 194 25.56 -2.83 12.82
N ASP A 195 25.12 -2.01 13.78
CA ASP A 195 23.76 -2.07 14.34
C ASP A 195 22.67 -1.80 13.28
N GLU A 196 22.94 -0.92 12.30
CA GLU A 196 22.01 -0.61 11.21
C GLU A 196 21.91 -1.77 10.20
N TYR A 197 23.01 -2.45 9.89
CA TYR A 197 23.00 -3.71 9.13
C TYR A 197 22.26 -4.82 9.91
N ALA A 198 22.37 -4.86 11.24
CA ALA A 198 21.62 -5.80 12.08
C ALA A 198 20.11 -5.50 12.10
N ILE A 199 19.70 -4.23 12.00
CA ILE A 199 18.31 -3.83 11.77
C ILE A 199 17.81 -4.35 10.41
N ALA A 200 18.56 -4.12 9.33
CA ALA A 200 18.21 -4.60 7.99
C ALA A 200 18.14 -6.14 7.93
N ALA A 201 19.10 -6.84 8.55
CA ALA A 201 19.11 -8.30 8.65
C ALA A 201 17.88 -8.83 9.42
N ARG A 202 17.45 -8.17 10.50
CA ARG A 202 16.23 -8.54 11.23
C ARG A 202 14.99 -8.37 10.37
N PHE A 203 14.84 -7.21 9.74
CA PHE A 203 13.71 -6.88 8.87
C PHE A 203 13.53 -7.93 7.76
N LEU A 204 14.59 -8.17 6.96
CA LEU A 204 14.56 -9.14 5.86
C LEU A 204 14.38 -10.59 6.34
N PHE A 205 14.92 -10.94 7.53
CA PHE A 205 14.74 -12.27 8.09
C PHE A 205 13.29 -12.52 8.51
N ILE A 206 12.65 -11.59 9.22
CA ILE A 206 11.26 -11.76 9.66
C ILE A 206 10.31 -11.80 8.45
N ASN A 207 10.44 -10.85 7.52
CA ASN A 207 9.54 -10.74 6.37
C ASN A 207 9.68 -11.90 5.36
N SER A 208 10.83 -12.60 5.31
CA SER A 208 11.00 -13.87 4.58
C SER A 208 10.48 -15.11 5.34
N HIS A 209 9.48 -14.97 6.24
CA HIS A 209 8.95 -16.03 7.12
C HIS A 209 10.04 -16.71 7.98
N MET A 210 11.10 -15.97 8.35
CA MET A 210 12.32 -16.49 8.98
C MET A 210 13.03 -17.58 8.16
N ARG A 211 12.92 -17.54 6.82
CA ARG A 211 13.54 -18.52 5.91
C ARG A 211 14.88 -18.09 5.35
N VAL A 212 15.15 -16.79 5.20
CA VAL A 212 16.40 -16.31 4.58
C VAL A 212 17.17 -15.40 5.52
N TRP A 213 18.31 -15.88 5.99
CA TRP A 213 19.22 -15.10 6.82
C TRP A 213 20.33 -14.50 5.95
N TYR A 214 20.24 -13.19 5.72
CA TYR A 214 21.28 -12.38 5.12
C TYR A 214 22.37 -12.09 6.17
N ASP A 215 23.55 -12.67 5.97
CA ASP A 215 24.64 -12.76 6.94
C ASP A 215 25.78 -11.82 6.50
N PHE A 216 25.95 -10.69 7.21
CA PHE A 216 26.86 -9.60 6.84
C PHE A 216 28.26 -9.75 7.49
N HIS A 217 29.28 -9.98 6.67
CA HIS A 217 30.68 -10.14 7.07
C HIS A 217 31.45 -8.84 6.86
N PHE A 218 31.83 -8.17 7.95
CA PHE A 218 32.43 -6.83 7.89
C PHE A 218 33.94 -6.83 7.73
N TYR A 219 34.39 -6.07 6.74
CA TYR A 219 35.77 -5.71 6.47
C TYR A 219 35.88 -4.18 6.54
N VAL A 220 37.00 -3.65 7.04
CA VAL A 220 37.19 -2.21 7.24
C VAL A 220 38.50 -1.76 6.62
N ASP A 221 38.44 -0.81 5.68
CA ASP A 221 39.62 -0.11 5.20
C ASP A 221 39.80 1.18 6.01
N ALA A 222 40.51 1.07 7.13
CA ALA A 222 40.69 2.16 8.09
C ALA A 222 41.59 3.30 7.58
N ARG A 223 42.21 3.18 6.38
CA ARG A 223 43.07 4.21 5.80
C ARG A 223 42.30 5.50 5.57
N ILE A 224 42.97 6.63 5.82
CA ILE A 224 42.54 7.94 5.30
C ILE A 224 42.60 7.87 3.78
N GLN A 225 41.50 8.22 3.12
CA GLN A 225 41.33 8.24 1.68
C GLN A 225 40.77 9.59 1.24
N ARG A 226 41.09 10.05 0.03
CA ARG A 226 40.49 11.26 -0.55
C ARG A 226 39.24 10.95 -1.37
N TRP A 227 38.29 11.87 -1.34
CA TRP A 227 37.19 11.96 -2.31
C TRP A 227 37.57 12.99 -3.37
N GLY A 228 37.55 12.58 -4.64
CA GLY A 228 37.93 13.44 -5.75
C GLY A 228 39.40 13.83 -5.77
N ASP A 229 39.72 14.84 -6.56
CA ASP A 229 41.09 15.27 -6.82
C ASP A 229 41.79 15.90 -5.61
N GLU A 230 43.12 15.85 -5.66
CA GLU A 230 44.01 16.46 -4.67
C GLU A 230 44.46 17.84 -5.19
N PRO A 231 44.04 18.96 -4.57
CA PRO A 231 44.44 20.30 -4.98
C PRO A 231 45.96 20.51 -4.87
N ALA A 232 46.55 21.28 -5.78
CA ALA A 232 48.00 21.50 -5.81
C ALA A 232 48.53 22.21 -4.56
N GLU A 233 47.70 23.09 -3.99
CA GLU A 233 47.92 23.84 -2.75
C GLU A 233 47.64 23.02 -1.47
N ALA A 234 47.20 21.76 -1.58
CA ALA A 234 46.77 20.96 -0.43
C ALA A 234 47.87 20.88 0.67
N PRO A 235 47.54 21.24 1.93
CA PRO A 235 48.50 21.23 3.03
C PRO A 235 48.96 19.79 3.37
N PRO A 236 50.08 19.62 4.10
CA PRO A 236 50.71 18.30 4.32
C PRO A 236 49.80 17.21 4.90
N ALA A 237 48.75 17.57 5.64
CA ALA A 237 47.80 16.62 6.21
C ALA A 237 46.82 15.99 5.18
N TYR A 238 46.75 16.52 3.97
CA TYR A 238 45.85 16.05 2.90
C TYR A 238 46.58 15.59 1.63
N ARG A 239 47.91 15.58 1.62
CA ARG A 239 48.73 15.33 0.43
C ARG A 239 49.14 13.85 0.31
N GLY A 240 49.12 13.32 -0.91
CA GLY A 240 49.44 11.93 -1.21
C GLY A 240 48.39 10.93 -0.71
N LEU A 241 47.14 11.37 -0.51
CA LEU A 241 46.09 10.50 -0.02
C LEU A 241 45.60 9.54 -1.13
N PRO A 242 45.42 8.24 -0.84
CA PRO A 242 44.86 7.31 -1.81
C PRO A 242 43.42 7.71 -2.14
N LEU A 243 43.05 7.67 -3.42
CA LEU A 243 41.68 7.89 -3.86
C LEU A 243 40.77 6.78 -3.31
N CYS A 244 39.58 7.15 -2.83
CA CYS A 244 38.56 6.19 -2.42
C CYS A 244 38.16 5.30 -3.61
N ARG A 245 38.21 3.97 -3.43
CA ARG A 245 38.03 3.01 -4.54
C ARG A 245 36.61 2.95 -5.07
N SER A 246 35.63 3.21 -4.19
CA SER A 246 34.22 3.42 -4.51
C SER A 246 33.97 4.92 -4.42
N TYR A 247 33.29 5.48 -5.43
CA TYR A 247 33.10 6.92 -5.65
C TYR A 247 34.42 7.73 -5.72
N GLY A 248 35.00 7.77 -6.93
CA GLY A 248 36.27 8.47 -7.21
C GLY A 248 36.19 10.00 -7.20
N GLY A 249 35.14 10.61 -6.65
CA GLY A 249 34.96 12.07 -6.57
C GLY A 249 33.65 12.64 -7.09
N GLU A 250 32.82 11.82 -7.72
CA GLU A 250 31.56 12.27 -8.35
C GLU A 250 30.36 12.02 -7.43
N ASP A 251 29.61 13.08 -7.14
CA ASP A 251 28.44 13.05 -6.25
C ASP A 251 27.31 12.16 -6.81
N TYR A 252 27.22 12.00 -8.15
CA TYR A 252 26.33 11.01 -8.78
C TYR A 252 26.74 10.63 -10.21
N LEU A 253 26.80 9.32 -10.49
CA LEU A 253 26.88 8.69 -11.81
C LEU A 253 25.86 7.55 -11.86
N GLY A 254 25.10 7.38 -12.93
CA GLY A 254 24.25 6.19 -13.07
C GLY A 254 25.08 4.94 -13.37
N PRO A 255 24.86 3.77 -12.72
CA PRO A 255 23.84 3.45 -11.71
C PRO A 255 24.44 3.28 -10.30
N GLY A 256 25.29 4.21 -9.82
CA GLY A 256 25.81 4.12 -8.45
C GLY A 256 26.98 5.02 -8.01
N GLY A 257 27.35 6.07 -8.74
CA GLY A 257 28.35 7.09 -8.35
C GLY A 257 29.82 6.64 -8.28
N GLY A 258 30.10 5.34 -8.24
CA GLY A 258 31.45 4.79 -8.15
C GLY A 258 31.75 3.66 -9.13
N THR A 259 33.04 3.36 -9.32
CA THR A 259 33.47 2.14 -10.00
C THR A 259 33.20 0.93 -9.10
N PHE A 260 32.31 0.03 -9.52
CA PHE A 260 31.97 -1.19 -8.78
C PHE A 260 33.13 -2.20 -8.75
N THR A 261 33.96 -2.15 -7.71
CA THR A 261 35.09 -3.09 -7.53
C THR A 261 34.65 -4.45 -6.97
N ILE A 262 35.56 -5.42 -6.96
CA ILE A 262 35.39 -6.74 -6.34
C ILE A 262 36.32 -6.79 -5.12
N LEU A 263 35.74 -6.74 -3.92
CA LEU A 263 36.48 -6.87 -2.66
C LEU A 263 37.23 -8.19 -2.62
N ASN A 264 38.54 -8.16 -2.39
CA ASN A 264 39.31 -9.31 -1.95
C ASN A 264 39.39 -9.25 -0.41
N THR A 265 38.77 -10.19 0.29
CA THR A 265 38.73 -10.18 1.78
C THR A 265 40.11 -10.23 2.44
N LYS A 266 41.14 -10.70 1.72
CA LYS A 266 42.54 -10.77 2.19
C LYS A 266 43.35 -9.51 1.85
N GLN A 267 42.82 -8.61 1.03
CA GLN A 267 43.50 -7.40 0.53
C GLN A 267 42.52 -6.22 0.45
N VAL A 268 41.86 -5.90 1.58
CA VAL A 268 40.76 -4.91 1.66
C VAL A 268 41.13 -3.52 1.09
N ALA A 269 42.40 -3.12 1.25
CA ALA A 269 42.96 -1.85 0.81
C ALA A 269 43.22 -1.75 -0.72
N THR A 270 43.07 -2.85 -1.46
CA THR A 270 43.39 -2.91 -2.90
C THR A 270 42.09 -2.87 -3.71
N ALA A 271 42.00 -1.93 -4.66
CA ALA A 271 40.96 -1.95 -5.68
C ALA A 271 41.25 -3.08 -6.68
N ASN A 272 40.22 -3.86 -7.03
CA ASN A 272 40.36 -5.05 -7.86
C ASN A 272 39.13 -5.22 -8.75
N ASP A 273 39.33 -5.58 -10.01
CA ASP A 273 38.28 -5.84 -11.00
C ASP A 273 38.20 -7.32 -11.42
N LYS A 274 39.10 -8.17 -10.89
CA LYS A 274 39.17 -9.59 -11.24
C LYS A 274 38.38 -10.47 -10.25
N PRO A 275 37.85 -11.62 -10.69
CA PRO A 275 37.20 -12.58 -9.80
C PRO A 275 38.10 -13.07 -8.67
N VAL A 276 37.54 -13.31 -7.48
CA VAL A 276 38.30 -13.68 -6.27
C VAL A 276 37.80 -15.01 -5.71
N ALA A 277 38.72 -15.95 -5.44
CA ALA A 277 38.43 -17.17 -4.69
C ALA A 277 38.38 -16.87 -3.18
N GLU A 278 37.16 -16.79 -2.64
CA GLU A 278 36.86 -16.42 -1.26
C GLU A 278 36.68 -17.66 -0.33
N PRO A 279 36.81 -17.51 1.00
CA PRO A 279 36.62 -18.63 1.94
C PRO A 279 35.15 -19.06 2.11
N LEU A 280 34.21 -18.20 1.71
CA LEU A 280 32.77 -18.48 1.62
C LEU A 280 32.28 -18.07 0.22
N PRO A 281 31.23 -18.70 -0.32
CA PRO A 281 30.58 -18.25 -1.55
C PRO A 281 29.75 -16.98 -1.27
N PHE A 282 30.44 -15.84 -1.10
CA PHE A 282 29.82 -14.53 -0.92
C PHE A 282 29.09 -14.12 -2.20
N VAL A 283 27.79 -14.40 -2.28
CA VAL A 283 26.97 -14.09 -3.47
C VAL A 283 26.70 -12.60 -3.57
N GLY A 284 26.65 -11.90 -2.44
CA GLY A 284 26.52 -10.45 -2.37
C GLY A 284 27.76 -9.76 -1.81
N GLN A 285 27.95 -8.52 -2.25
CA GLN A 285 28.93 -7.57 -1.73
C GLN A 285 28.25 -6.21 -1.52
N ILE A 286 28.65 -5.49 -0.48
CA ILE A 286 28.27 -4.09 -0.25
C ILE A 286 29.54 -3.27 0.00
N GLU A 287 29.69 -2.13 -0.66
CA GLU A 287 30.74 -1.14 -0.38
C GLU A 287 30.13 0.15 0.14
N GLN A 288 30.35 0.46 1.42
CA GLN A 288 29.86 1.69 2.03
C GLN A 288 31.01 2.66 2.32
N ALA A 289 31.01 3.78 1.58
CA ALA A 289 31.96 4.87 1.79
C ALA A 289 31.37 5.92 2.73
N PHE A 290 32.22 6.53 3.56
CA PHE A 290 31.83 7.61 4.47
C PHE A 290 32.57 8.91 4.14
N PRO A 291 32.40 9.47 2.93
CA PRO A 291 32.99 10.74 2.55
C PRO A 291 32.43 11.86 3.43
N ARG A 292 33.33 12.75 3.85
CA ARG A 292 33.02 13.98 4.58
C ARG A 292 33.42 15.17 3.74
N ARG A 293 32.57 16.20 3.70
CA ARG A 293 32.87 17.54 3.13
C ARG A 293 32.95 18.58 4.24
N TRP A 294 33.84 19.56 4.08
CA TRP A 294 33.86 20.72 4.95
C TRP A 294 32.69 21.64 4.63
N ASN A 295 31.93 22.00 5.65
CA ASN A 295 30.89 23.01 5.60
C ASN A 295 31.42 24.28 6.27
N ASP A 296 31.91 25.21 5.46
CA ASP A 296 32.60 26.40 5.98
C ASP A 296 31.67 27.39 6.69
N ALA A 297 30.37 27.40 6.36
CA ALA A 297 29.39 28.22 7.06
C ALA A 297 29.10 27.71 8.48
N LEU A 298 29.10 26.38 8.67
CA LEU A 298 28.89 25.74 9.98
C LEU A 298 30.20 25.34 10.69
N LYS A 299 31.36 25.62 10.08
CA LYS A 299 32.72 25.24 10.53
C LYS A 299 32.82 23.79 11.02
N ARG A 300 32.20 22.86 10.29
CA ARG A 300 32.14 21.44 10.63
C ARG A 300 32.27 20.54 9.40
N TRP A 301 32.46 19.24 9.64
CA TRP A 301 32.44 18.22 8.59
C TRP A 301 31.05 17.56 8.52
N ASP A 302 30.41 17.61 7.34
CA ASP A 302 29.15 16.90 7.04
C ASP A 302 29.45 15.65 6.20
N PHE A 303 28.74 14.55 6.41
CA PHE A 303 28.79 13.38 5.51
C PHE A 303 27.98 13.62 4.23
N TYR A 304 28.37 12.97 3.12
CA TYR A 304 27.48 12.85 1.95
C TYR A 304 26.47 11.72 2.15
N GLY A 305 25.22 11.99 1.80
CA GLY A 305 24.23 10.95 1.52
C GLY A 305 24.19 10.60 0.03
N SER A 306 23.61 9.45 -0.29
CA SER A 306 23.28 9.01 -1.66
C SER A 306 21.93 8.31 -1.69
N GLY A 307 21.36 8.14 -2.88
CA GLY A 307 20.30 7.15 -3.14
C GLY A 307 20.83 5.72 -3.11
N GLY A 308 22.03 5.49 -3.68
CA GLY A 308 22.69 4.19 -3.73
C GLY A 308 23.08 3.80 -5.15
N GLY A 309 23.12 2.50 -5.43
CA GLY A 309 23.42 1.92 -6.74
C GLY A 309 23.87 0.46 -6.67
N THR A 310 23.28 -0.41 -7.50
CA THR A 310 23.49 -1.87 -7.43
C THR A 310 23.61 -2.54 -8.80
N TYR A 311 24.44 -3.58 -8.87
CA TYR A 311 24.45 -4.62 -9.91
C TYR A 311 24.03 -5.98 -9.35
N GLY A 312 23.21 -6.69 -10.12
CA GLY A 312 22.72 -8.05 -9.83
C GLY A 312 23.76 -9.16 -9.92
N ILE A 313 23.30 -10.40 -9.74
CA ILE A 313 24.12 -11.63 -9.65
C ILE A 313 24.51 -12.22 -11.02
N ASP A 314 24.17 -11.54 -12.12
CA ASP A 314 24.37 -11.93 -13.52
C ASP A 314 25.82 -12.34 -13.88
N GLY A 315 26.79 -11.74 -13.19
CA GLY A 315 28.23 -12.01 -13.32
C GLY A 315 28.74 -13.22 -12.53
N TRP A 316 27.90 -13.91 -11.75
CA TRP A 316 28.32 -15.04 -10.90
C TRP A 316 29.00 -16.19 -11.65
N PRO A 317 28.60 -16.57 -12.89
CA PRO A 317 29.32 -17.58 -13.66
C PRO A 317 30.75 -17.18 -14.04
N ASP A 318 31.07 -15.88 -14.02
CA ASP A 318 32.43 -15.35 -14.20
C ASP A 318 33.18 -15.20 -12.85
N GLY A 319 32.54 -15.59 -11.73
CA GLY A 319 33.06 -15.41 -10.37
C GLY A 319 32.88 -14.00 -9.79
N ILE A 320 31.93 -13.22 -10.32
CA ILE A 320 31.65 -11.85 -9.90
C ILE A 320 30.35 -11.82 -9.06
N PRO A 321 30.37 -11.34 -7.80
CA PRO A 321 29.16 -11.29 -6.97
C PRO A 321 28.23 -10.14 -7.38
N GLY A 322 26.98 -10.21 -6.90
CA GLY A 322 26.11 -9.04 -6.80
C GLY A 322 26.79 -7.97 -5.93
N ARG A 323 26.62 -6.70 -6.29
CA ARG A 323 27.38 -5.59 -5.69
C ARG A 323 26.49 -4.36 -5.54
N SER A 324 26.38 -3.85 -4.32
CA SER A 324 25.79 -2.55 -4.01
C SER A 324 26.87 -1.59 -3.54
N GLN A 325 26.69 -0.29 -3.77
CA GLN A 325 27.50 0.76 -3.16
C GLN A 325 26.63 1.97 -2.76
N PHE A 326 26.96 2.60 -1.63
CA PHE A 326 26.25 3.78 -1.13
C PHE A 326 27.07 4.58 -0.11
N LEU A 327 26.63 5.82 0.14
CA LEU A 327 27.30 6.78 1.01
C LEU A 327 26.65 6.86 2.40
N GLY A 328 27.47 6.81 3.44
CA GLY A 328 27.03 6.69 4.84
C GLY A 328 26.55 7.96 5.55
N GLY A 329 26.21 9.03 4.83
CA GLY A 329 25.47 10.18 5.37
C GLY A 329 23.95 10.01 5.31
N SER A 330 23.45 9.01 4.59
CA SER A 330 22.03 8.65 4.48
C SER A 330 21.59 7.67 5.60
N ASP A 331 20.38 7.14 5.50
CA ASP A 331 19.89 6.03 6.33
C ASP A 331 20.60 4.71 5.95
N THR A 332 21.53 4.22 6.77
CA THR A 332 22.25 2.97 6.48
C THR A 332 21.35 1.75 6.55
N ALA A 333 20.42 1.66 7.50
CA ALA A 333 19.55 0.49 7.61
C ALA A 333 18.64 0.36 6.38
N TRP A 334 18.05 1.48 5.94
CA TRP A 334 17.27 1.53 4.71
C TRP A 334 18.13 1.25 3.48
N LEU A 335 19.30 1.88 3.33
CA LEU A 335 20.16 1.63 2.18
C LEU A 335 20.64 0.18 2.09
N VAL A 336 20.93 -0.46 3.22
CA VAL A 336 21.24 -1.90 3.25
C VAL A 336 20.03 -2.72 2.81
N THR A 337 18.82 -2.40 3.27
CA THR A 337 17.60 -3.08 2.83
C THR A 337 17.32 -2.85 1.34
N HIS A 338 17.23 -1.58 0.89
CA HIS A 338 16.90 -1.15 -0.47
C HIS A 338 17.90 -1.65 -1.51
N GLU A 339 19.18 -1.29 -1.35
CA GLU A 339 20.21 -1.64 -2.34
C GLU A 339 20.51 -3.14 -2.34
N PHE A 340 20.34 -3.82 -1.20
CA PHE A 340 20.39 -5.28 -1.23
C PHE A 340 19.10 -5.91 -1.78
N HIS A 341 17.94 -5.25 -1.74
CA HIS A 341 16.72 -5.73 -2.40
C HIS A 341 16.89 -5.77 -3.92
N HIS A 342 17.59 -4.80 -4.52
CA HIS A 342 18.03 -4.87 -5.93
C HIS A 342 18.91 -6.11 -6.22
N GLN A 343 19.75 -6.54 -5.27
CA GLN A 343 20.44 -7.83 -5.39
C GLN A 343 19.47 -9.00 -5.20
N MET A 344 18.52 -8.92 -4.27
CA MET A 344 17.51 -9.95 -4.00
C MET A 344 16.58 -10.19 -5.20
N GLU A 345 16.16 -9.15 -5.94
CA GLU A 345 15.36 -9.30 -7.16
C GLU A 345 16.14 -10.12 -8.19
N SER A 346 17.41 -9.79 -8.43
CA SER A 346 18.30 -10.55 -9.35
C SER A 346 18.57 -11.97 -8.87
N LEU A 347 18.88 -12.17 -7.57
CA LEU A 347 18.96 -13.51 -6.94
C LEU A 347 17.65 -14.29 -7.17
N GLY A 348 16.51 -13.60 -7.06
CA GLY A 348 15.17 -14.10 -7.35
C GLY A 348 15.01 -14.52 -8.82
N ALA A 349 15.33 -13.66 -9.78
CA ALA A 349 15.21 -13.92 -11.21
C ALA A 349 15.99 -15.18 -11.67
N PHE A 350 17.19 -15.40 -11.12
CA PHE A 350 17.96 -16.61 -11.39
C PHE A 350 17.51 -17.83 -10.57
N SER A 351 16.88 -17.65 -9.40
CA SER A 351 16.39 -18.75 -8.56
C SER A 351 14.98 -19.24 -8.87
N LEU A 352 14.11 -18.33 -9.28
CA LEU A 352 12.66 -18.48 -9.30
C LEU A 352 12.14 -18.54 -10.75
N ALA A 353 10.91 -18.10 -11.00
CA ALA A 353 10.38 -17.95 -12.35
C ALA A 353 10.27 -16.46 -12.69
N ASN A 354 10.43 -16.10 -13.96
CA ASN A 354 10.16 -14.73 -14.40
C ASN A 354 8.64 -14.52 -14.58
N ARG A 355 7.93 -14.50 -13.45
CA ARG A 355 6.48 -14.30 -13.32
C ARG A 355 6.21 -13.37 -12.15
N GLU A 356 5.19 -12.54 -12.27
CA GLU A 356 4.76 -11.57 -11.27
C GLU A 356 4.41 -12.23 -9.92
N ASP A 357 3.83 -13.42 -9.94
CA ASP A 357 3.43 -14.20 -8.75
C ASP A 357 4.52 -15.14 -8.21
N ASP A 358 5.73 -15.14 -8.80
CA ASP A 358 6.78 -16.12 -8.49
C ASP A 358 8.20 -15.54 -8.56
N ARG A 359 8.37 -14.28 -8.13
CA ARG A 359 9.63 -13.54 -8.06
C ARG A 359 9.73 -12.73 -6.76
N ILE A 360 10.95 -12.36 -6.37
CA ILE A 360 11.16 -11.21 -5.49
C ILE A 360 10.89 -9.94 -6.32
N VAL A 361 10.22 -8.95 -5.73
CA VAL A 361 9.65 -7.81 -6.46
C VAL A 361 10.53 -6.58 -6.30
N PHE A 362 10.90 -5.94 -7.42
CA PHE A 362 11.65 -4.68 -7.44
C PHE A 362 10.97 -3.61 -6.58
N ASP A 363 11.71 -3.01 -5.65
CA ASP A 363 11.16 -2.18 -4.57
C ASP A 363 10.93 -0.69 -4.94
N HIS A 364 10.97 -0.37 -6.24
CA HIS A 364 10.42 0.88 -6.78
C HIS A 364 8.99 0.59 -7.21
N PHE A 365 8.04 0.89 -6.32
CA PHE A 365 6.64 0.54 -6.47
C PHE A 365 5.94 1.44 -7.51
N ALA A 366 5.23 0.83 -8.46
CA ALA A 366 4.54 1.53 -9.54
C ALA A 366 3.43 0.65 -10.17
N PRO A 367 2.31 1.27 -10.59
CA PRO A 367 1.29 0.57 -11.38
C PRO A 367 1.79 0.30 -12.81
N ARG A 368 1.13 -0.63 -13.51
CA ARG A 368 1.39 -0.88 -14.94
C ARG A 368 1.26 0.40 -15.75
N ARG A 369 2.32 0.82 -16.45
CA ARG A 369 2.31 1.99 -17.34
C ARG A 369 2.77 1.66 -18.75
N ARG A 370 2.22 2.39 -19.72
CA ARG A 370 2.58 2.30 -21.15
C ARG A 370 2.61 3.68 -21.77
N THR A 371 3.79 4.29 -21.86
CA THR A 371 3.98 5.67 -22.31
C THR A 371 4.66 5.68 -23.68
N LYS A 372 4.08 6.37 -24.67
CA LYS A 372 4.70 6.48 -25.99
C LYS A 372 5.85 7.50 -25.97
N LYS A 373 7.03 7.08 -26.41
CA LYS A 373 8.23 7.92 -26.54
C LYS A 373 8.13 8.79 -27.79
N ALA A 374 8.90 9.89 -27.83
CA ALA A 374 8.87 10.87 -28.93
C ALA A 374 9.36 10.30 -30.28
N ASP A 375 10.18 9.24 -30.25
CA ASP A 375 10.62 8.45 -31.42
C ASP A 375 9.56 7.46 -31.94
N GLY A 376 8.44 7.32 -31.22
CA GLY A 376 7.36 6.39 -31.55
C GLY A 376 7.45 5.02 -30.87
N ALA A 377 8.54 4.72 -30.16
CA ALA A 377 8.68 3.54 -29.32
C ALA A 377 7.80 3.63 -28.05
N TRP A 378 7.76 2.58 -27.25
CA TRP A 378 7.03 2.54 -25.98
C TRP A 378 7.99 2.41 -24.79
N ASP A 379 7.65 3.09 -23.70
CA ASP A 379 8.12 2.79 -22.36
C ASP A 379 7.06 1.91 -21.69
N GLU A 380 7.41 0.68 -21.32
CA GLU A 380 6.46 -0.33 -20.85
C GLU A 380 6.88 -0.88 -19.50
N TRP A 381 6.15 -0.50 -18.45
CA TRP A 381 6.21 -1.16 -17.14
C TRP A 381 5.09 -2.19 -17.11
N VAL A 382 5.41 -3.43 -17.51
CA VAL A 382 4.43 -4.50 -17.72
C VAL A 382 3.96 -5.19 -16.43
N TRP A 383 4.48 -4.74 -15.28
CA TRP A 383 4.17 -5.28 -13.95
C TRP A 383 3.33 -4.29 -13.15
N SER A 384 2.47 -4.77 -12.25
CA SER A 384 1.86 -3.92 -11.23
C SER A 384 2.48 -4.26 -9.88
N THR A 385 3.33 -3.36 -9.38
CA THR A 385 3.85 -3.36 -8.01
C THR A 385 3.05 -2.38 -7.15
N SER A 386 1.76 -2.31 -7.47
CA SER A 386 0.72 -1.45 -6.90
C SER A 386 -0.32 -2.35 -6.22
N TRP A 387 -0.26 -2.45 -4.90
CA TRP A 387 -1.20 -3.19 -4.06
C TRP A 387 -1.44 -2.42 -2.76
N LYS A 388 -2.32 -2.93 -1.90
CA LYS A 388 -2.68 -2.35 -0.60
C LYS A 388 -1.54 -2.42 0.42
N HIS A 389 -0.54 -1.57 0.18
CA HIS A 389 0.63 -1.26 1.01
C HIS A 389 0.98 0.22 0.86
N GLY A 390 1.79 0.73 1.78
CA GLY A 390 2.39 2.05 1.73
C GLY A 390 3.74 2.10 1.01
N GLU A 391 4.60 3.00 1.46
CA GLU A 391 5.91 3.28 0.84
C GLU A 391 7.07 2.47 1.46
N HIS A 392 8.21 2.45 0.77
CA HIS A 392 9.51 2.04 1.31
C HIS A 392 9.50 0.69 2.07
N TRP A 393 9.62 0.73 3.40
CA TRP A 393 9.71 -0.46 4.26
C TRP A 393 8.46 -1.33 4.17
N ASP A 394 7.27 -0.73 4.10
CA ASP A 394 6.02 -1.49 4.10
C ASP A 394 5.83 -2.27 2.79
N GLY A 395 6.03 -1.63 1.65
CA GLY A 395 5.97 -2.30 0.34
C GLY A 395 6.95 -3.48 0.24
N ILE A 396 8.18 -3.36 0.76
CA ILE A 396 9.13 -4.49 0.80
C ILE A 396 8.60 -5.60 1.72
N ALA A 397 8.11 -5.27 2.91
CA ALA A 397 7.55 -6.24 3.84
C ALA A 397 6.37 -7.00 3.20
N TYR A 398 5.45 -6.27 2.54
CA TYR A 398 4.30 -6.82 1.82
C TYR A 398 4.71 -7.86 0.77
N PHE A 399 5.59 -7.51 -0.17
CA PHE A 399 5.98 -8.43 -1.25
C PHE A 399 6.87 -9.60 -0.78
N ASP A 400 7.77 -9.39 0.20
CA ASP A 400 8.56 -10.49 0.76
C ASP A 400 7.66 -11.51 1.49
N ARG A 401 6.58 -11.05 2.16
CA ARG A 401 5.58 -11.90 2.83
C ARG A 401 4.71 -12.69 1.85
N MET A 402 4.45 -12.18 0.64
CA MET A 402 3.71 -12.89 -0.40
C MET A 402 4.43 -14.16 -0.89
N LEU A 403 5.75 -14.22 -0.78
CA LEU A 403 6.52 -15.41 -1.17
C LEU A 403 6.37 -16.52 -0.13
N THR A 404 5.88 -17.68 -0.57
CA THR A 404 5.69 -18.83 0.32
C THR A 404 7.04 -19.38 0.81
N SER A 405 7.04 -20.04 1.96
CA SER A 405 8.21 -20.81 2.43
C SER A 405 8.75 -21.81 1.38
N VAL A 406 7.94 -22.26 0.40
CA VAL A 406 8.42 -23.09 -0.73
C VAL A 406 9.29 -22.27 -1.69
N GLN A 407 8.88 -21.04 -1.98
CA GLN A 407 9.59 -20.09 -2.85
C GLN A 407 10.91 -19.63 -2.21
N TRP A 408 10.91 -19.35 -0.91
CA TRP A 408 12.14 -19.03 -0.17
C TRP A 408 13.13 -20.21 -0.08
N LEU A 409 12.67 -21.42 0.23
CA LEU A 409 13.56 -22.59 0.35
C LEU A 409 14.11 -23.10 -0.99
N ARG A 410 13.59 -22.63 -2.13
CA ARG A 410 14.11 -22.89 -3.48
C ARG A 410 14.99 -21.77 -4.07
N LEU A 411 15.40 -20.77 -3.27
CA LEU A 411 16.48 -19.86 -3.69
C LEU A 411 17.70 -20.68 -4.13
N HIS A 412 18.27 -20.36 -5.30
CA HIS A 412 19.41 -21.04 -5.93
C HIS A 412 20.75 -20.68 -5.29
N PHE A 413 20.80 -19.54 -4.60
CA PHE A 413 21.97 -19.06 -3.86
C PHE A 413 21.85 -19.33 -2.34
N GLY A 414 22.98 -19.33 -1.64
CA GLY A 414 23.06 -19.54 -0.20
C GLY A 414 23.32 -20.99 0.24
N GLU A 415 23.40 -21.18 1.56
CA GLU A 415 23.67 -22.46 2.24
C GLU A 415 22.45 -22.88 3.08
N THR A 416 22.05 -24.14 3.00
CA THR A 416 21.02 -24.67 3.90
C THR A 416 21.61 -24.93 5.28
N MET A 417 21.04 -24.33 6.32
CA MET A 417 21.32 -24.64 7.72
C MET A 417 20.03 -24.97 8.47
N THR A 418 20.16 -25.56 9.66
CA THR A 418 19.02 -25.78 10.57
C THR A 418 19.27 -25.18 11.93
N VAL A 419 18.21 -24.64 12.53
CA VAL A 419 18.19 -24.09 13.90
C VAL A 419 17.18 -24.85 14.75
N ALA A 420 17.16 -24.62 16.06
CA ALA A 420 16.14 -25.20 16.93
C ALA A 420 14.81 -24.42 16.76
N ASP A 421 13.71 -25.17 16.77
CA ASP A 421 12.30 -24.76 16.57
C ASP A 421 11.49 -25.89 17.23
N ALA A 422 11.52 -25.90 18.56
CA ALA A 422 11.25 -27.09 19.37
C ALA A 422 9.75 -27.40 19.48
N ASP A 423 8.94 -26.36 19.66
CA ASP A 423 7.49 -26.38 19.81
C ASP A 423 6.73 -26.30 18.48
N SER A 424 7.44 -25.93 17.40
CA SER A 424 7.11 -26.21 16.02
C SER A 424 6.14 -25.22 15.32
N ASP A 425 6.30 -23.92 15.55
CA ASP A 425 5.59 -22.86 14.81
C ASP A 425 6.44 -22.13 13.74
N GLY A 426 7.77 -22.27 13.80
CA GLY A 426 8.68 -21.62 12.87
C GLY A 426 9.35 -20.34 13.37
N VAL A 427 9.26 -19.96 14.64
CA VAL A 427 10.26 -19.04 15.25
C VAL A 427 11.45 -19.87 15.78
N PRO A 428 12.71 -19.44 15.57
CA PRO A 428 13.85 -20.13 16.17
C PRO A 428 13.90 -19.97 17.70
N ASP A 429 14.21 -21.02 18.47
CA ASP A 429 14.17 -20.97 19.95
C ASP A 429 15.12 -19.90 20.56
N ARG A 430 16.42 -19.98 20.23
CA ARG A 430 17.49 -19.18 20.85
C ARG A 430 18.80 -19.34 20.10
N ASP A 431 18.85 -18.90 18.84
CA ASP A 431 20.07 -19.01 18.04
C ASP A 431 20.83 -17.67 17.97
N PRO A 432 21.96 -17.52 18.69
CA PRO A 432 22.68 -16.25 18.76
C PRO A 432 23.25 -15.80 17.40
N ARG A 433 23.31 -16.69 16.40
CA ARG A 433 23.76 -16.38 15.04
C ARG A 433 22.72 -15.59 14.24
N LEU A 434 21.44 -15.83 14.51
CA LEU A 434 20.33 -15.20 13.80
C LEU A 434 20.07 -13.78 14.31
N PRO A 435 19.43 -12.90 13.51
CA PRO A 435 19.05 -11.56 13.93
C PRO A 435 17.78 -11.54 14.81
N PHE A 436 17.03 -12.64 14.88
CA PHE A 436 15.80 -12.79 15.65
C PHE A 436 15.62 -14.23 16.15
N ASP A 437 14.99 -14.40 17.31
CA ASP A 437 14.57 -15.67 17.93
C ASP A 437 13.49 -15.41 18.99
N GLU A 438 12.85 -16.48 19.48
CA GLU A 438 11.82 -16.48 20.52
C GLU A 438 12.25 -15.69 21.77
N VAL A 439 13.48 -15.90 22.24
CA VAL A 439 14.02 -15.23 23.43
C VAL A 439 14.22 -13.72 23.23
N ARG A 440 14.48 -13.26 21.99
CA ARG A 440 14.54 -11.84 21.61
C ARG A 440 13.16 -11.23 21.39
N PHE A 441 12.17 -12.02 20.99
CA PHE A 441 10.77 -11.59 20.85
C PHE A 441 10.08 -11.46 22.22
N GLY A 442 10.32 -12.41 23.12
CA GLY A 442 9.72 -12.51 24.45
C GLY A 442 8.69 -13.62 24.60
N SER A 443 8.47 -14.42 23.55
CA SER A 443 7.66 -15.63 23.48
C SER A 443 8.31 -16.81 24.23
N ASP A 444 7.76 -18.02 24.13
CA ASP A 444 7.98 -19.18 24.98
C ASP A 444 8.28 -20.43 24.12
N PRO A 445 9.56 -20.77 23.85
CA PRO A 445 9.99 -21.78 22.86
C PRO A 445 9.66 -23.26 23.22
N GLY A 446 8.68 -23.46 24.11
CA GLY A 446 8.00 -24.72 24.37
C GLY A 446 6.49 -24.66 24.05
N LYS A 447 6.02 -23.59 23.39
CA LYS A 447 4.62 -23.31 23.05
C LYS A 447 4.53 -22.51 21.74
N ALA A 448 4.24 -23.22 20.66
CA ALA A 448 3.90 -22.73 19.31
C ALA A 448 2.75 -21.69 19.19
N ARG A 449 2.21 -21.23 20.32
CA ARG A 449 1.21 -20.17 20.52
C ARG A 449 1.38 -19.64 21.94
N THR A 450 2.27 -18.68 22.19
CA THR A 450 2.55 -18.21 23.56
C THR A 450 1.32 -17.53 24.21
N ASP A 451 0.47 -16.88 23.41
CA ASP A 451 -0.82 -16.33 23.84
C ASP A 451 -1.96 -17.38 23.87
N GLY A 452 -1.68 -18.60 23.39
CA GLY A 452 -2.66 -19.68 23.25
C GLY A 452 -3.76 -19.39 22.22
N ALA A 453 -3.52 -18.55 21.22
CA ALA A 453 -4.45 -18.17 20.16
C ALA A 453 -3.79 -18.12 18.77
N MET A 454 -2.74 -17.32 18.57
CA MET A 454 -2.00 -17.14 17.31
C MET A 454 -0.67 -17.91 17.33
N LEU A 455 -0.06 -18.26 16.19
CA LEU A 455 1.31 -18.82 16.15
C LEU A 455 2.33 -17.71 16.39
N ASP A 456 3.45 -17.95 17.05
CA ASP A 456 4.35 -16.84 17.40
C ASP A 456 5.12 -16.31 16.17
N LEU A 457 5.22 -17.09 15.10
CA LEU A 457 5.67 -16.60 13.77
C LEU A 457 4.65 -15.63 13.15
N ASP A 458 3.36 -15.96 13.17
CA ASP A 458 2.30 -15.08 12.67
C ASP A 458 2.26 -13.80 13.53
N LYS A 459 2.37 -13.96 14.85
CA LYS A 459 2.44 -12.89 15.85
C LYS A 459 3.62 -11.95 15.60
N ALA A 460 4.81 -12.50 15.30
CA ALA A 460 5.99 -11.72 14.97
C ALA A 460 5.81 -10.92 13.66
N MET A 461 5.07 -11.45 12.68
CA MET A 461 4.80 -10.78 11.42
C MET A 461 3.72 -9.68 11.49
N LEU A 462 3.02 -9.48 12.61
CA LEU A 462 2.07 -8.36 12.76
C LEU A 462 2.77 -7.00 12.64
N SER A 463 4.05 -6.90 13.02
CA SER A 463 4.91 -5.74 12.77
C SER A 463 5.76 -5.97 11.52
N SER A 464 5.99 -4.92 10.73
CA SER A 464 6.99 -4.85 9.65
C SER A 464 8.43 -4.89 10.18
N TRP A 465 8.64 -4.53 11.45
CA TRP A 465 9.90 -4.28 12.15
C TRP A 465 10.74 -3.11 11.59
N ALA A 466 10.09 -2.18 10.88
CA ALA A 466 10.68 -0.94 10.40
C ALA A 466 11.12 -0.02 11.57
N PRO A 467 12.34 0.54 11.54
CA PRO A 467 12.98 1.10 12.75
C PRO A 467 12.59 2.55 13.08
N ALA A 468 12.28 3.34 12.05
CA ALA A 468 11.93 4.76 12.06
C ALA A 468 11.65 5.20 10.60
N PRO A 469 10.97 6.35 10.38
CA PRO A 469 10.99 7.04 9.09
C PRO A 469 12.42 7.39 8.65
N LEU A 470 12.62 7.48 7.32
CA LEU A 470 13.95 7.63 6.74
C LEU A 470 14.67 8.89 7.26
N THR A 471 15.88 8.69 7.81
CA THR A 471 16.77 9.77 8.25
C THR A 471 18.22 9.29 8.32
N ALA A 472 19.18 10.21 8.35
CA ALA A 472 20.59 9.87 8.47
C ALA A 472 20.86 8.97 9.69
N THR A 473 21.69 7.93 9.55
CA THR A 473 22.02 6.99 10.65
C THR A 473 22.47 7.69 11.95
N TRP A 474 23.11 8.85 11.80
CA TRP A 474 23.60 9.73 12.87
C TRP A 474 22.50 10.58 13.53
N ASP A 475 21.45 10.91 12.78
CA ASP A 475 20.30 11.69 13.24
C ASP A 475 19.22 10.81 13.89
N LYS A 476 19.24 9.48 13.72
CA LYS A 476 18.32 8.55 14.41
C LYS A 476 18.37 8.67 15.94
N THR A 477 17.25 8.32 16.57
CA THR A 477 17.08 8.17 18.02
C THR A 477 17.42 6.73 18.45
N SER A 478 17.15 6.38 19.72
CA SER A 478 17.06 4.97 20.12
C SER A 478 15.99 4.24 19.29
N LEU A 479 16.23 2.95 18.99
CA LEU A 479 15.35 2.14 18.14
C LEU A 479 13.93 2.01 18.74
N ARG A 480 12.95 2.72 18.17
CA ARG A 480 11.53 2.69 18.54
C ARG A 480 10.75 1.81 17.57
N LEU A 481 10.79 0.50 17.83
CA LEU A 481 9.93 -0.46 17.16
C LEU A 481 8.55 -0.48 17.83
N ILE A 482 7.49 -0.48 17.04
CA ILE A 482 6.20 -1.01 17.49
C ILE A 482 6.38 -2.53 17.55
N ARG A 483 5.84 -3.17 18.60
CA ARG A 483 6.12 -4.59 18.88
C ARG A 483 4.83 -5.33 19.25
N PRO A 484 4.54 -6.46 18.58
CA PRO A 484 3.48 -7.38 19.01
C PRO A 484 3.78 -7.88 20.43
N ALA A 485 2.74 -8.22 21.19
CA ALA A 485 2.88 -8.71 22.56
C ALA A 485 2.68 -10.24 22.59
N PRO A 486 3.73 -11.08 22.47
CA PRO A 486 3.58 -12.53 22.30
C PRO A 486 2.85 -13.26 23.44
N ARG A 487 2.71 -12.63 24.61
CA ARG A 487 2.04 -13.19 25.79
C ARG A 487 0.60 -12.68 26.01
N LYS A 488 0.08 -11.84 25.11
CA LYS A 488 -1.32 -11.38 25.10
C LYS A 488 -2.01 -11.88 23.83
N ARG A 489 -3.32 -12.13 23.87
CA ARG A 489 -4.16 -12.45 22.69
C ARG A 489 -4.68 -11.24 21.91
N ASP A 490 -4.43 -10.09 22.49
CA ASP A 490 -4.87 -8.74 22.15
C ASP A 490 -3.62 -7.89 22.45
N SER A 491 -2.86 -7.54 21.42
CA SER A 491 -1.49 -7.01 21.60
C SER A 491 -1.48 -5.59 22.17
N ASP A 492 -2.32 -4.69 21.68
CA ASP A 492 -2.37 -3.29 22.12
C ASP A 492 -3.35 -3.04 23.28
N GLY A 493 -4.50 -3.71 23.33
CA GLY A 493 -5.52 -3.61 24.37
C GLY A 493 -6.87 -3.00 23.93
N ASP A 494 -7.18 -2.92 22.63
CA ASP A 494 -8.47 -2.39 22.14
C ASP A 494 -9.70 -3.27 22.51
N GLY A 495 -9.47 -4.58 22.72
CA GLY A 495 -10.48 -5.57 23.10
C GLY A 495 -10.84 -6.58 21.99
N TRP A 496 -10.30 -6.44 20.78
CA TRP A 496 -10.27 -7.46 19.74
C TRP A 496 -9.02 -8.35 19.90
N ALA A 497 -8.95 -9.45 19.16
CA ALA A 497 -7.83 -10.37 19.22
C ALA A 497 -7.03 -10.32 17.92
N ASP A 498 -5.71 -10.44 17.97
CA ASP A 498 -4.82 -10.20 16.82
C ASP A 498 -5.14 -11.04 15.57
N GLY A 499 -5.85 -12.17 15.73
CA GLY A 499 -6.29 -13.04 14.63
C GLY A 499 -7.63 -12.65 13.97
N VAL A 500 -8.26 -11.55 14.40
CA VAL A 500 -9.51 -11.01 13.82
C VAL A 500 -9.49 -9.49 13.68
N ASP A 501 -8.64 -8.80 14.43
CA ASP A 501 -8.41 -7.36 14.33
C ASP A 501 -7.63 -7.01 13.04
N PRO A 502 -8.07 -6.03 12.23
CA PRO A 502 -7.29 -5.50 11.11
C PRO A 502 -6.03 -4.71 11.51
N HIS A 503 -5.93 -4.19 12.74
CA HIS A 503 -4.87 -3.26 13.17
C HIS A 503 -4.23 -3.59 14.55
N PRO A 504 -3.75 -4.82 14.79
CA PRO A 504 -3.42 -5.38 16.13
C PRO A 504 -2.12 -4.86 16.78
N LEU A 505 -1.73 -3.63 16.45
CA LEU A 505 -0.64 -2.87 17.05
C LEU A 505 -1.06 -1.43 17.40
N TYR A 506 -2.32 -1.07 17.13
CA TYR A 506 -2.86 0.28 17.15
C TYR A 506 -4.21 0.28 17.89
N PRO A 507 -4.27 0.74 19.15
CA PRO A 507 -5.46 0.64 20.01
C PRO A 507 -6.54 1.68 19.67
N TRP A 508 -6.86 1.80 18.38
CA TRP A 508 -7.75 2.79 17.79
C TRP A 508 -8.73 2.06 16.89
N LEU A 509 -10.03 2.17 17.19
CA LEU A 509 -11.06 1.58 16.34
C LEU A 509 -10.92 2.10 14.90
N PRO A 510 -10.90 1.23 13.87
CA PRO A 510 -10.58 1.61 12.49
C PRO A 510 -11.79 2.26 11.79
N PHE A 511 -12.23 3.40 12.34
CA PHE A 511 -13.43 4.11 11.93
C PHE A 511 -13.17 5.60 11.70
N ILE A 512 -13.93 6.15 10.74
CA ILE A 512 -14.03 7.57 10.44
C ILE A 512 -15.44 7.98 10.83
N TRP A 513 -15.56 8.94 11.76
CA TRP A 513 -16.81 9.20 12.47
C TRP A 513 -17.69 10.23 11.75
N PRO A 514 -19.04 10.07 11.73
CA PRO A 514 -19.92 11.00 11.06
C PRO A 514 -20.02 12.33 11.84
N ALA A 515 -19.35 13.38 11.35
CA ALA A 515 -19.34 14.72 11.96
C ALA A 515 -18.88 15.80 10.96
N THR A 516 -19.39 17.02 11.15
CA THR A 516 -19.08 18.22 10.35
C THR A 516 -18.33 19.25 11.22
N PRO A 517 -17.02 19.10 11.48
CA PRO A 517 -16.23 20.06 12.26
C PRO A 517 -15.99 21.36 11.47
N VAL A 518 -15.91 22.49 12.18
CA VAL A 518 -15.59 23.80 11.57
C VAL A 518 -14.07 23.96 11.44
N LEU A 519 -13.56 24.12 10.21
CA LEU A 519 -12.16 24.46 9.99
C LEU A 519 -11.85 25.90 10.44
N ASP A 520 -11.30 26.05 11.64
CA ASP A 520 -10.81 27.34 12.18
C ASP A 520 -9.41 27.28 12.82
N GLY A 521 -8.93 26.07 13.17
CA GLY A 521 -7.65 25.84 13.84
C GLY A 521 -7.74 25.57 15.35
N ASP A 522 -8.94 25.34 15.91
CA ASP A 522 -9.16 24.85 17.27
C ASP A 522 -9.63 23.37 17.29
N ALA A 523 -9.55 22.69 18.45
CA ALA A 523 -9.89 21.27 18.59
C ALA A 523 -11.26 21.03 19.26
N SER A 524 -12.02 22.07 19.58
CA SER A 524 -13.26 21.97 20.39
C SER A 524 -14.33 21.07 19.77
N ASP A 525 -14.59 21.20 18.46
CA ASP A 525 -15.57 20.34 17.74
C ASP A 525 -15.17 18.86 17.73
N TRP A 526 -13.87 18.58 17.90
CA TRP A 526 -13.30 17.24 17.89
C TRP A 526 -13.35 16.52 19.24
N ALA A 527 -13.85 17.18 20.31
CA ALA A 527 -13.87 16.63 21.66
C ALA A 527 -14.72 15.35 21.81
N GLY A 528 -15.71 15.14 20.94
CA GLY A 528 -16.53 13.93 20.89
C GLY A 528 -15.98 12.81 20.00
N ILE A 529 -14.88 13.06 19.27
CA ILE A 529 -14.37 12.17 18.22
C ILE A 529 -13.18 11.34 18.77
N PRO A 530 -13.25 10.00 18.74
CA PRO A 530 -12.16 9.13 19.18
C PRO A 530 -10.85 9.35 18.41
N LEU A 531 -9.73 9.05 19.06
CA LEU A 531 -8.42 9.01 18.41
C LEU A 531 -8.36 7.90 17.36
N SER A 532 -7.76 8.21 16.22
CA SER A 532 -7.32 7.23 15.21
C SER A 532 -5.81 7.03 15.22
N GLY A 533 -5.05 7.83 15.99
CA GLY A 533 -3.61 7.71 16.10
C GLY A 533 -3.02 8.58 17.22
N ARG A 534 -1.92 8.12 17.82
CA ARG A 534 -1.13 8.89 18.81
C ARG A 534 0.32 8.41 18.86
N ALA A 535 1.28 9.33 18.94
CA ALA A 535 2.67 9.00 19.21
C ALA A 535 3.36 10.04 20.09
N THR A 536 4.35 9.60 20.87
CA THR A 536 5.23 10.47 21.67
C THR A 536 6.63 10.50 21.08
N PHE A 537 7.27 11.67 21.12
CA PHE A 537 8.63 11.91 20.64
C PHE A 537 9.44 12.70 21.67
N GLU A 538 10.69 13.04 21.36
CA GLU A 538 11.59 13.68 22.31
C GLU A 538 11.12 15.12 22.60
N GLY A 539 10.56 15.32 23.80
CA GLY A 539 9.97 16.58 24.24
C GLY A 539 8.56 16.88 23.70
N GLY A 540 7.85 15.92 23.11
CA GLY A 540 6.57 16.20 22.46
C GLY A 540 5.65 15.01 22.18
N GLU A 541 4.48 15.31 21.65
CA GLU A 541 3.38 14.38 21.36
C GLU A 541 2.58 14.84 20.13
N ILE A 542 2.08 13.86 19.36
CA ILE A 542 1.11 14.02 18.28
C ILE A 542 -0.13 13.15 18.55
N THR A 543 -1.31 13.68 18.25
CA THR A 543 -2.58 12.95 18.18
C THR A 543 -3.27 13.18 16.84
N PHE A 544 -4.02 12.19 16.35
CA PHE A 544 -4.75 12.22 15.09
C PHE A 544 -6.20 11.76 15.29
N ARG A 545 -7.15 12.47 14.67
CA ARG A 545 -8.58 12.15 14.58
C ARG A 545 -9.06 12.39 13.15
N GLN A 546 -10.13 11.69 12.77
CA GLN A 546 -10.74 11.82 11.45
C GLN A 546 -12.26 11.65 11.50
N ALA A 547 -12.94 12.38 10.62
CA ALA A 547 -14.39 12.43 10.50
C ALA A 547 -14.81 12.51 9.03
N HIS A 548 -16.09 12.34 8.76
CA HIS A 548 -16.68 12.54 7.44
C HIS A 548 -18.12 13.02 7.53
N ASP A 549 -18.59 13.65 6.46
CA ASP A 549 -20.01 13.76 6.14
C ASP A 549 -20.22 13.58 4.62
N ASP A 550 -21.41 13.91 4.11
CA ASP A 550 -21.71 13.83 2.67
C ASP A 550 -20.92 14.85 1.82
N ALA A 551 -20.33 15.88 2.43
CA ALA A 551 -19.63 16.97 1.76
C ALA A 551 -18.10 16.85 1.80
N ALA A 552 -17.49 16.33 2.88
CA ALA A 552 -16.04 16.16 2.97
C ALA A 552 -15.56 15.08 3.95
N TYR A 553 -14.33 14.63 3.74
CA TYR A 553 -13.50 13.96 4.75
C TYR A 553 -12.74 15.02 5.51
N TYR A 554 -12.69 14.88 6.83
CA TYR A 554 -12.03 15.80 7.74
C TYR A 554 -10.96 15.07 8.54
N ALA A 555 -9.86 15.74 8.84
CA ALA A 555 -8.92 15.26 9.86
C ALA A 555 -8.33 16.39 10.71
N CYS A 556 -8.06 16.08 11.97
CA CYS A 556 -7.44 16.97 12.94
C CYS A 556 -6.18 16.34 13.54
N ILE A 557 -5.13 17.14 13.59
CA ILE A 557 -3.82 16.79 14.15
C ILE A 557 -3.51 17.81 15.24
N GLU A 558 -3.42 17.36 16.49
CA GLU A 558 -2.88 18.18 17.58
C GLU A 558 -1.43 17.79 17.83
N LEU A 559 -0.53 18.78 17.93
CA LEU A 559 0.91 18.57 17.93
C LEU A 559 1.61 19.53 18.90
N LYS A 560 2.36 18.97 19.86
CA LYS A 560 3.04 19.73 20.91
C LYS A 560 4.51 19.32 21.03
N GLY A 561 5.38 20.28 21.30
CA GLY A 561 6.82 20.04 21.51
C GLY A 561 7.69 20.50 20.32
N PRO A 562 8.97 20.09 20.27
CA PRO A 562 9.97 20.65 19.36
C PRO A 562 9.93 20.02 17.95
N TRP A 563 8.79 20.10 17.26
CA TRP A 563 8.58 19.54 15.92
C TRP A 563 9.03 20.50 14.79
N GLN A 564 9.40 19.94 13.63
CA GLN A 564 9.82 20.69 12.44
C GLN A 564 8.99 20.36 11.20
N ARG A 565 8.73 19.07 10.95
CA ARG A 565 8.00 18.60 9.76
C ARG A 565 7.11 17.40 10.10
N LEU A 566 5.92 17.34 9.50
CA LEU A 566 5.18 16.11 9.21
C LEU A 566 5.21 15.83 7.70
N SER A 567 5.12 14.56 7.34
CA SER A 567 4.83 14.04 6.00
C SER A 567 3.64 13.10 6.14
N ILE A 568 2.60 13.35 5.35
CA ILE A 568 1.31 12.67 5.45
C ILE A 568 0.96 12.11 4.08
N GLY A 569 0.61 10.82 4.05
CA GLY A 569 0.02 10.14 2.91
C GLY A 569 -1.40 9.69 3.24
N LEU A 570 -2.35 9.98 2.36
CA LEU A 570 -3.73 9.53 2.46
C LEU A 570 -4.11 8.77 1.18
N ASP A 571 -4.51 7.51 1.32
CA ASP A 571 -5.11 6.67 0.29
C ASP A 571 -6.63 6.75 0.42
N GLY A 572 -7.27 7.51 -0.47
CA GLY A 572 -8.70 7.77 -0.41
C GLY A 572 -9.61 6.70 -0.99
N GLU A 573 -9.07 5.63 -1.61
CA GLU A 573 -9.86 4.51 -2.17
C GLU A 573 -9.79 3.25 -1.31
N GLY A 574 -8.71 3.06 -0.54
CA GLY A 574 -8.50 1.85 0.26
C GLY A 574 -7.66 0.77 -0.44
N GLU A 575 -6.96 1.12 -1.52
CA GLU A 575 -6.38 0.20 -2.51
C GLU A 575 -4.83 0.20 -2.55
N GLY A 576 -4.18 1.11 -1.83
CA GLY A 576 -2.72 1.24 -1.72
C GLY A 576 -2.16 2.55 -2.26
N TYR A 577 -1.05 3.01 -1.68
CA TYR A 577 -0.50 4.35 -1.94
C TYR A 577 -0.11 4.62 -3.41
N TYR A 578 0.33 3.57 -4.12
CA TYR A 578 0.71 3.61 -5.54
C TYR A 578 -0.34 3.01 -6.48
N THR A 579 -1.55 2.69 -5.99
CA THR A 579 -2.56 1.95 -6.76
C THR A 579 -3.49 2.83 -7.58
N THR A 580 -3.77 4.05 -7.11
CA THR A 580 -4.73 4.96 -7.73
C THR A 580 -4.17 6.38 -7.82
N GLU A 581 -4.74 7.20 -8.72
CA GLU A 581 -4.47 8.65 -8.74
C GLU A 581 -5.20 9.39 -7.58
N SER A 582 -5.97 8.69 -6.74
CA SER A 582 -6.71 9.31 -5.63
C SER A 582 -5.83 9.70 -4.44
N THR A 583 -4.54 9.32 -4.41
CA THR A 583 -3.72 9.49 -3.22
C THR A 583 -3.24 10.93 -3.02
N TYR A 584 -3.35 11.41 -1.78
CA TYR A 584 -2.98 12.77 -1.36
C TYR A 584 -1.71 12.68 -0.52
N ALA A 585 -0.64 13.36 -0.95
CA ALA A 585 0.61 13.43 -0.22
C ALA A 585 1.04 14.89 -0.02
N PHE A 586 1.29 15.26 1.23
CA PHE A 586 1.65 16.62 1.63
C PHE A 586 2.54 16.64 2.87
N GLU A 587 3.35 17.69 2.98
CA GLU A 587 4.11 18.03 4.18
C GLU A 587 3.37 19.09 5.00
N ILE A 588 3.57 19.08 6.32
CA ILE A 588 3.24 20.22 7.19
C ILE A 588 4.53 20.64 7.89
N LEU A 589 4.89 21.91 7.79
CA LEU A 589 6.11 22.47 8.40
C LEU A 589 5.76 23.35 9.60
N SER A 590 6.61 23.31 10.62
CA SER A 590 6.53 24.17 11.80
C SER A 590 6.81 25.62 11.42
N ASN A 591 6.09 26.55 12.03
CA ASN A 591 6.14 27.98 11.74
C ASN A 591 6.13 28.79 13.03
N ASP A 592 6.86 29.90 13.06
CA ASP A 592 6.89 30.85 14.20
C ASP A 592 5.77 31.89 14.13
N GLY A 593 5.07 31.98 12.99
CA GLY A 593 3.85 32.78 12.85
C GLY A 593 2.66 32.29 13.70
N PRO A 594 1.59 33.09 13.82
CA PRO A 594 0.47 32.84 14.75
C PRO A 594 -0.26 31.51 14.51
N ASN A 595 -0.30 31.04 13.26
CA ASN A 595 -0.95 29.78 12.88
C ASN A 595 -0.13 28.52 13.26
N GLY A 596 1.14 28.68 13.68
CA GLY A 596 2.01 27.58 14.12
C GLY A 596 2.50 26.58 13.05
N ALA A 597 1.86 26.53 11.87
CA ALA A 597 2.17 25.58 10.79
C ALA A 597 2.06 26.19 9.37
N ILE A 598 2.60 25.48 8.36
CA ILE A 598 2.44 25.72 6.91
C ILE A 598 2.32 24.37 6.19
N LEU A 599 1.22 24.12 5.47
CA LEU A 599 1.04 22.93 4.61
C LEU A 599 1.68 23.13 3.22
N ARG A 600 2.24 22.06 2.63
CA ARG A 600 2.79 22.01 1.27
C ARG A 600 2.46 20.68 0.57
N PRO A 601 1.71 20.65 -0.54
CA PRO A 601 1.54 19.44 -1.33
C PRO A 601 2.86 18.92 -1.89
N SER A 602 3.11 17.61 -1.77
CA SER A 602 4.35 16.95 -2.19
C SER A 602 4.15 15.85 -3.23
N GLY A 603 2.95 15.27 -3.32
CA GLY A 603 2.61 14.25 -4.32
C GLY A 603 2.33 14.79 -5.74
N PRO A 604 2.33 13.90 -6.76
CA PRO A 604 2.11 14.30 -8.16
C PRO A 604 0.76 14.98 -8.40
N ASN A 605 -0.27 14.53 -7.68
CA ASN A 605 -1.65 14.99 -7.81
C ASN A 605 -1.89 16.38 -7.19
N ARG A 606 -0.93 16.91 -6.40
CA ARG A 606 -0.97 18.22 -5.72
C ARG A 606 -2.17 18.49 -4.78
N CYS A 607 -2.91 17.46 -4.38
CA CYS A 607 -4.00 17.52 -3.39
C CYS A 607 -5.11 18.54 -3.76
N PRO A 608 -5.82 18.34 -4.88
CA PRO A 608 -6.81 19.30 -5.36
C PRO A 608 -8.02 19.35 -4.43
N GLY A 609 -8.64 20.52 -4.30
CA GLY A 609 -9.74 20.75 -3.35
C GLY A 609 -9.36 20.68 -1.87
N LEU A 610 -8.12 20.36 -1.48
CA LEU A 610 -7.73 20.30 -0.06
C LEU A 610 -7.76 21.69 0.55
N GLU A 611 -8.62 21.86 1.56
CA GLU A 611 -8.61 23.02 2.46
C GLU A 611 -7.93 22.66 3.79
N TRP A 612 -7.34 23.66 4.45
CA TRP A 612 -6.74 23.48 5.77
C TRP A 612 -6.75 24.76 6.60
N ARG A 613 -6.70 24.61 7.92
CA ARG A 613 -6.44 25.67 8.91
C ARG A 613 -5.44 25.18 9.95
N ALA A 614 -4.84 26.12 10.66
CA ALA A 614 -4.02 25.81 11.82
C ALA A 614 -4.00 26.96 12.82
N GLY A 615 -4.08 26.63 14.10
CA GLY A 615 -3.98 27.55 15.23
C GLY A 615 -2.88 27.12 16.19
N ARG A 616 -2.29 28.07 16.93
CA ARG A 616 -1.37 27.81 18.04
C ARG A 616 -1.89 28.46 19.32
N ASN A 617 -2.12 27.68 20.37
CA ASN A 617 -2.55 28.20 21.65
C ASN A 617 -1.38 28.63 22.56
N GLY A 618 -1.68 29.36 23.63
CA GLY A 618 -0.68 29.89 24.57
C GLY A 618 0.13 28.84 25.34
N ALA A 619 -0.23 27.55 25.26
CA ALA A 619 0.54 26.44 25.83
C ALA A 619 1.46 25.74 24.81
N GLY A 620 1.60 26.30 23.60
CA GLY A 620 2.48 25.78 22.54
C GLY A 620 1.94 24.54 21.83
N LEU A 621 0.65 24.21 22.02
CA LEU A 621 -0.05 23.24 21.18
C LEU A 621 -0.33 23.90 19.82
N VAL A 622 -0.05 23.18 18.74
CA VAL A 622 -0.51 23.52 17.38
C VAL A 622 -1.61 22.52 17.01
N THR A 623 -2.77 23.03 16.62
CA THR A 623 -3.85 22.25 16.03
C THR A 623 -3.87 22.53 14.54
N ILE A 624 -3.90 21.48 13.71
CA ILE A 624 -4.06 21.57 12.26
C ILE A 624 -5.29 20.78 11.86
N GLU A 625 -6.14 21.40 11.05
CA GLU A 625 -7.34 20.77 10.50
C GLU A 625 -7.25 20.76 8.97
N ILE A 626 -7.70 19.67 8.36
CA ILE A 626 -7.79 19.51 6.91
C ILE A 626 -9.20 19.06 6.50
N SER A 627 -9.61 19.46 5.30
CA SER A 627 -10.82 19.00 4.62
C SER A 627 -10.48 18.58 3.19
N ILE A 628 -10.99 17.43 2.76
CA ILE A 628 -10.91 16.93 1.39
C ILE A 628 -12.36 16.71 0.92
N PRO A 629 -12.85 17.49 -0.07
CA PRO A 629 -14.26 17.43 -0.47
C PRO A 629 -14.62 16.09 -1.13
N ASN A 630 -15.85 15.64 -0.87
CA ASN A 630 -16.50 14.57 -1.61
C ASN A 630 -16.82 15.10 -3.02
N ARG A 631 -16.15 14.55 -4.05
CA ARG A 631 -16.28 14.96 -5.46
C ARG A 631 -15.84 16.43 -5.68
N GLY A 632 -16.30 17.03 -6.78
CA GLY A 632 -16.01 18.44 -7.11
C GLY A 632 -14.55 18.65 -7.52
N GLN A 633 -13.78 19.33 -6.68
CA GLN A 633 -12.32 19.46 -6.86
C GLN A 633 -11.52 18.33 -6.18
N GLY A 634 -12.16 17.53 -5.32
CA GLY A 634 -11.54 16.37 -4.69
C GLY A 634 -11.47 15.18 -5.64
N LEU A 635 -10.42 14.35 -5.51
CA LEU A 635 -10.29 13.10 -6.27
C LEU A 635 -11.07 11.94 -5.62
N TRP A 636 -11.62 12.15 -4.43
CA TRP A 636 -12.31 11.13 -3.63
C TRP A 636 -13.82 11.25 -3.85
N TYR A 637 -14.52 10.11 -3.82
CA TYR A 637 -15.98 10.09 -3.90
C TYR A 637 -16.57 8.94 -3.08
N TRP A 638 -17.63 9.23 -2.33
CA TRP A 638 -18.41 8.25 -1.57
C TRP A 638 -19.88 8.68 -1.46
N GLN A 639 -20.71 7.86 -0.84
CA GLN A 639 -22.10 8.16 -0.47
C GLN A 639 -22.44 7.36 0.78
N GLY A 640 -22.87 8.02 1.86
CA GLY A 640 -23.03 7.36 3.15
C GLY A 640 -21.69 6.88 3.73
N GLY A 641 -21.70 5.75 4.43
CA GLY A 641 -20.50 5.13 5.00
C GLY A 641 -19.84 4.10 4.09
N GLY A 642 -19.19 3.11 4.71
CA GLY A 642 -18.61 1.93 4.04
C GLY A 642 -17.30 2.16 3.30
N ARG A 643 -17.03 3.38 2.80
CA ARG A 643 -15.77 3.79 2.19
C ARG A 643 -14.60 3.69 3.17
N GLU A 644 -13.44 3.30 2.69
CA GLU A 644 -12.22 3.13 3.49
C GLU A 644 -11.15 4.14 3.06
N VAL A 645 -10.40 4.68 4.02
CA VAL A 645 -9.28 5.60 3.80
C VAL A 645 -8.07 5.10 4.58
N GLY A 646 -6.91 5.00 3.94
CA GLY A 646 -5.64 4.68 4.57
C GLY A 646 -4.86 5.94 4.93
N ALA A 647 -4.30 6.01 6.15
CA ALA A 647 -3.49 7.14 6.58
C ALA A 647 -2.09 6.72 7.05
N SER A 648 -1.04 7.37 6.52
CA SER A 648 0.33 7.28 7.04
C SER A 648 0.79 8.67 7.51
N ILE A 649 1.34 8.74 8.73
CA ILE A 649 1.74 10.00 9.36
C ILE A 649 3.11 9.83 10.02
N SER A 650 4.12 10.47 9.42
CA SER A 650 5.50 10.49 9.91
C SER A 650 5.98 11.93 10.14
N GLY A 651 6.94 12.14 11.04
CA GLY A 651 7.41 13.47 11.41
C GLY A 651 8.86 13.52 11.88
N TRP A 652 9.39 14.73 12.04
CA TRP A 652 10.75 15.02 12.48
C TRP A 652 10.76 16.20 13.46
N THR A 653 11.62 16.13 14.48
CA THR A 653 11.89 17.25 15.40
C THR A 653 12.78 18.32 14.76
N VAL A 654 12.94 19.46 15.42
CA VAL A 654 13.93 20.50 15.05
C VAL A 654 15.37 19.94 14.98
N ASP A 655 15.69 18.98 15.85
CA ASP A 655 16.95 18.20 15.87
C ASP A 655 16.92 17.01 14.89
N ARG A 656 16.00 17.02 13.92
CA ARG A 656 15.81 16.02 12.85
C ARG A 656 15.54 14.60 13.33
N LYS A 657 15.14 14.43 14.59
CA LYS A 657 14.78 13.13 15.19
C LYS A 657 13.45 12.66 14.63
N PRO A 658 13.37 11.49 13.97
CA PRO A 658 12.15 11.04 13.33
C PRO A 658 11.19 10.42 14.35
N PHE A 659 9.89 10.49 14.06
CA PHE A 659 8.80 9.82 14.77
C PHE A 659 7.69 9.45 13.79
N SER A 660 6.83 8.50 14.14
CA SER A 660 5.70 8.07 13.32
C SER A 660 4.50 7.76 14.22
N VAL A 661 3.28 7.95 13.71
CA VAL A 661 2.03 7.63 14.42
C VAL A 661 1.74 6.14 14.39
N TYR A 662 1.96 5.54 13.21
CA TYR A 662 1.91 4.11 12.94
C TYR A 662 3.35 3.61 12.69
N GLU A 663 3.54 2.35 12.25
CA GLU A 663 4.84 1.94 11.75
C GLU A 663 5.28 2.81 10.54
N PRO A 664 6.60 3.01 10.33
CA PRO A 664 7.10 3.87 9.25
C PRO A 664 6.55 3.46 7.87
N TYR A 665 5.77 4.37 7.27
CA TYR A 665 5.10 4.23 5.96
C TYR A 665 3.95 3.21 5.89
N ASP A 666 3.57 2.58 7.00
CA ASP A 666 2.35 1.77 7.11
C ASP A 666 1.09 2.65 6.98
N LEU A 667 -0.01 2.07 6.50
CA LEU A 667 -1.29 2.72 6.23
C LEU A 667 -2.37 2.22 7.19
N PHE A 668 -2.71 3.04 8.19
CA PHE A 668 -3.85 2.79 9.05
C PHE A 668 -5.16 2.98 8.26
N TYR A 669 -5.72 1.87 7.78
CA TYR A 669 -6.99 1.82 7.06
C TYR A 669 -8.19 1.89 7.99
N ALA A 670 -8.97 2.97 7.88
CA ALA A 670 -10.18 3.21 8.66
C ALA A 670 -11.40 3.40 7.76
N ARG A 671 -12.59 2.98 8.24
CA ARG A 671 -13.83 2.97 7.46
C ARG A 671 -14.83 4.03 7.91
N MET A 672 -15.40 4.76 6.96
CA MET A 672 -16.51 5.69 7.17
C MET A 672 -17.70 4.96 7.77
N LEU A 673 -18.09 5.35 8.98
CA LEU A 673 -19.27 4.81 9.66
C LEU A 673 -20.54 5.42 9.07
N GLU A 674 -21.58 4.59 8.91
CA GLU A 674 -22.90 5.06 8.52
C GLU A 674 -23.50 6.01 9.56
N ARG A 675 -24.23 7.02 9.08
CA ARG A 675 -24.87 8.02 9.95
C ARG A 675 -26.16 7.45 10.55
N HIS A 676 -26.03 6.73 11.66
CA HIS A 676 -27.16 6.06 12.30
C HIS A 676 -28.10 7.03 13.04
N GLY A 677 -29.30 7.20 12.49
CA GLY A 677 -30.39 7.96 13.09
C GLY A 677 -30.96 8.98 12.10
N ARG A 678 -32.29 9.09 12.04
CA ARG A 678 -32.97 10.09 11.20
C ARG A 678 -32.73 11.48 11.79
N GLU A 679 -32.10 12.38 11.03
CA GLU A 679 -32.12 13.81 11.37
C GLU A 679 -33.56 14.31 11.42
N SER A 680 -33.86 15.12 12.43
CA SER A 680 -35.10 15.91 12.43
C SER A 680 -35.08 16.84 11.23
N LEU A 681 -36.03 16.65 10.30
CA LEU A 681 -36.24 17.57 9.18
C LEU A 681 -36.33 19.01 9.72
N PRO A 682 -35.69 20.00 9.07
CA PRO A 682 -35.70 21.38 9.56
C PRO A 682 -37.14 21.91 9.81
N PRO A 683 -37.34 22.75 10.85
CA PRO A 683 -38.67 23.18 11.27
C PRO A 683 -39.33 24.18 10.30
N ASP A 684 -38.58 24.69 9.33
CA ASP A 684 -38.96 25.69 8.33
C ASP A 684 -39.33 25.06 6.97
N ALA A 685 -39.89 23.85 7.00
CA ALA A 685 -40.44 23.20 5.81
C ALA A 685 -41.58 24.04 5.17
N PRO A 686 -41.64 24.14 3.83
CA PRO A 686 -42.64 24.93 3.13
C PRO A 686 -44.04 24.34 3.33
N ALA A 687 -45.06 25.21 3.40
CA ALA A 687 -46.45 24.77 3.46
C ALA A 687 -46.91 24.12 2.13
N GLU A 688 -47.85 23.18 2.23
CA GLU A 688 -48.48 22.56 1.07
C GLU A 688 -49.28 23.59 0.25
N ILE A 689 -48.99 23.75 -1.03
CA ILE A 689 -49.59 24.78 -1.89
C ILE A 689 -51.07 24.51 -2.12
N GLN A 690 -51.87 25.58 -2.06
CA GLN A 690 -53.32 25.53 -2.22
C GLN A 690 -53.74 26.36 -3.44
N PRO A 691 -54.89 26.05 -4.09
CA PRO A 691 -55.39 26.83 -5.21
C PRO A 691 -55.64 28.29 -4.82
N GLY A 692 -55.13 29.24 -5.62
CA GLY A 692 -55.22 30.67 -5.34
C GLY A 692 -54.35 31.52 -6.26
N PRO A 693 -54.26 32.84 -6.01
CA PRO A 693 -53.42 33.74 -6.79
C PRO A 693 -51.96 33.26 -6.86
N GLY A 694 -51.41 33.18 -8.07
CA GLY A 694 -50.04 32.71 -8.32
C GLY A 694 -49.87 31.18 -8.40
N VAL A 695 -50.93 30.39 -8.21
CA VAL A 695 -50.91 28.93 -8.37
C VAL A 695 -51.76 28.53 -9.59
N GLN A 696 -51.16 27.82 -10.54
CA GLN A 696 -51.86 27.25 -11.69
C GLN A 696 -52.36 25.83 -11.33
N GLU A 697 -53.63 25.53 -11.61
CA GLU A 697 -54.20 24.18 -11.43
C GLU A 697 -54.41 23.51 -12.79
N TYR A 698 -53.93 22.28 -12.92
CA TYR A 698 -54.22 21.37 -14.01
C TYR A 698 -54.97 20.15 -13.48
N ARG A 699 -55.98 19.71 -14.22
CA ARG A 699 -56.76 18.51 -13.90
C ARG A 699 -56.92 17.66 -15.14
N PHE A 700 -56.56 16.39 -15.05
CA PHE A 700 -56.57 15.52 -16.23
C PHE A 700 -57.96 14.96 -16.56
N ASP A 701 -58.96 15.22 -15.72
CA ASP A 701 -60.39 15.11 -16.07
C ASP A 701 -60.88 16.15 -17.09
N GLN A 702 -60.07 17.18 -17.39
CA GLN A 702 -60.35 18.22 -18.39
C GLN A 702 -59.47 18.13 -19.65
N GLY A 703 -58.65 17.07 -19.79
CA GLY A 703 -57.71 16.89 -20.89
C GLY A 703 -56.24 17.11 -20.47
N SER A 704 -55.31 17.02 -21.44
CA SER A 704 -53.87 17.15 -21.17
C SER A 704 -53.40 18.59 -20.94
N GLY A 705 -54.21 19.60 -21.26
CA GLY A 705 -53.83 21.01 -21.11
C GLY A 705 -52.55 21.35 -21.88
N PRO A 706 -51.63 22.17 -21.30
CA PRO A 706 -50.36 22.55 -21.93
C PRO A 706 -49.25 21.49 -21.79
N TRP A 707 -49.54 20.30 -21.27
CA TRP A 707 -48.53 19.28 -21.00
C TRP A 707 -48.06 18.60 -22.29
N THR A 708 -46.75 18.50 -22.45
CA THR A 708 -46.09 17.67 -23.46
C THR A 708 -46.15 16.21 -22.99
N VAL A 709 -46.71 15.34 -23.82
CA VAL A 709 -47.03 13.95 -23.45
C VAL A 709 -46.18 13.00 -24.29
N GLY A 710 -45.19 12.34 -23.67
CA GLY A 710 -44.36 11.31 -24.28
C GLY A 710 -45.05 9.94 -24.38
N SER A 711 -44.38 8.99 -25.03
CA SER A 711 -44.81 7.59 -25.15
C SER A 711 -45.19 6.94 -23.82
N GLY A 712 -46.31 6.21 -23.82
CA GLY A 712 -46.79 5.42 -22.68
C GLY A 712 -47.79 6.13 -21.76
N TRP A 713 -47.93 7.45 -21.89
CA TRP A 713 -48.94 8.25 -21.19
C TRP A 713 -50.26 8.32 -21.96
N SER A 714 -51.39 8.27 -21.25
CA SER A 714 -52.74 8.38 -21.81
C SER A 714 -53.75 8.87 -20.78
N ILE A 715 -54.87 9.46 -21.21
CA ILE A 715 -55.94 9.87 -20.28
C ILE A 715 -56.91 8.70 -20.08
N ASP A 716 -56.98 8.19 -18.85
CA ASP A 716 -57.87 7.12 -18.44
C ASP A 716 -58.51 7.44 -17.07
N GLY A 717 -59.79 7.13 -16.90
CA GLY A 717 -60.51 7.27 -15.62
C GLY A 717 -60.44 8.66 -14.97
N GLY A 718 -60.22 9.73 -15.74
CA GLY A 718 -60.04 11.10 -15.21
C GLY A 718 -58.63 11.40 -14.67
N ALA A 719 -57.64 10.55 -14.99
CA ALA A 719 -56.22 10.74 -14.70
C ALA A 719 -55.39 10.72 -15.99
N MET A 720 -54.21 11.34 -15.95
CA MET A 720 -53.13 11.04 -16.89
C MET A 720 -52.38 9.83 -16.33
N ALA A 721 -52.50 8.69 -17.01
CA ALA A 721 -51.99 7.40 -16.58
C ALA A 721 -50.85 6.93 -17.49
N TYR A 722 -49.78 6.41 -16.89
CA TYR A 722 -48.69 5.74 -17.58
C TYR A 722 -48.82 4.21 -17.43
N SER A 723 -48.58 3.48 -18.51
CA SER A 723 -48.61 2.01 -18.54
C SER A 723 -47.25 1.39 -18.84
N HIS A 724 -46.63 1.75 -19.96
CA HIS A 724 -45.27 1.37 -20.33
C HIS A 724 -44.74 2.26 -21.48
N GLY A 725 -43.44 2.47 -21.57
CA GLY A 725 -42.81 3.29 -22.61
C GLY A 725 -41.28 3.18 -22.59
N PRO A 726 -40.60 3.59 -23.67
CA PRO A 726 -39.14 3.67 -23.70
C PRO A 726 -38.65 4.83 -22.82
N GLU A 727 -37.62 4.60 -22.01
CA GLU A 727 -37.07 5.60 -21.06
C GLU A 727 -36.71 6.96 -21.71
N ALA A 728 -36.28 6.94 -22.97
CA ALA A 728 -35.94 8.14 -23.73
C ALA A 728 -37.13 9.08 -24.02
N ASP A 729 -38.38 8.60 -23.91
CA ASP A 729 -39.61 9.34 -24.25
C ASP A 729 -40.75 9.03 -23.26
N ASN A 730 -40.44 8.69 -22.00
CA ASN A 730 -41.44 8.34 -20.98
C ASN A 730 -41.93 9.54 -20.14
N GLN A 731 -41.76 10.77 -20.62
CA GLN A 731 -41.94 11.98 -19.80
C GLN A 731 -43.29 12.66 -20.02
N LEU A 732 -43.81 13.29 -18.96
CA LEU A 732 -44.99 14.16 -18.97
C LEU A 732 -44.57 15.54 -18.46
N LEU A 733 -44.41 16.52 -19.35
CA LEU A 733 -43.68 17.76 -19.08
C LEU A 733 -44.48 19.03 -19.35
N LEU A 734 -44.52 19.94 -18.38
CA LEU A 734 -44.83 21.35 -18.56
C LEU A 734 -43.55 22.07 -19.01
N THR A 735 -43.60 22.78 -20.14
CA THR A 735 -42.41 23.31 -20.83
C THR A 735 -42.48 24.82 -21.05
N GLY A 736 -41.36 25.44 -21.43
CA GLY A 736 -41.29 26.89 -21.69
C GLY A 736 -41.24 27.75 -20.44
N LEU A 737 -40.74 27.19 -19.33
CA LEU A 737 -40.60 27.88 -18.05
C LEU A 737 -39.31 28.72 -18.01
N ASN A 738 -39.21 29.60 -17.00
CA ASN A 738 -37.97 30.29 -16.64
C ASN A 738 -38.07 30.75 -15.18
N ALA A 739 -37.78 29.85 -14.24
CA ALA A 739 -37.91 30.10 -12.81
C ALA A 739 -36.73 29.49 -12.03
N PRO A 740 -36.13 30.20 -11.05
CA PRO A 740 -35.20 29.58 -10.12
C PRO A 740 -35.94 28.81 -9.01
N ASP A 741 -36.92 29.44 -8.35
CA ASP A 741 -37.75 28.83 -7.32
C ASP A 741 -39.03 28.24 -7.93
N PHE A 742 -39.43 27.04 -7.46
CA PHE A 742 -40.68 26.39 -7.88
C PHE A 742 -41.35 25.60 -6.76
N ASP A 743 -42.65 25.37 -6.92
CA ASP A 743 -43.40 24.35 -6.19
C ASP A 743 -44.28 23.60 -7.19
N ILE A 744 -44.16 22.27 -7.24
CA ILE A 744 -45.07 21.40 -7.99
C ILE A 744 -45.68 20.37 -7.03
N LEU A 745 -47.01 20.36 -6.95
CA LEU A 745 -47.78 19.39 -6.17
C LEU A 745 -48.57 18.50 -7.12
N ALA A 746 -48.48 17.19 -6.95
CA ALA A 746 -49.25 16.19 -7.68
C ALA A 746 -50.13 15.36 -6.75
N GLU A 747 -51.38 15.13 -7.16
CA GLU A 747 -52.30 14.19 -6.54
C GLU A 747 -52.35 12.93 -7.42
N PHE A 748 -51.87 11.80 -6.89
CA PHE A 748 -51.49 10.64 -7.70
C PHE A 748 -51.76 9.30 -7.01
N GLU A 749 -51.72 8.23 -7.78
CA GLU A 749 -51.65 6.82 -7.36
C GLU A 749 -50.48 6.16 -8.10
N ALA A 750 -49.76 5.25 -7.46
CA ALA A 750 -48.65 4.51 -8.06
C ALA A 750 -48.60 3.06 -7.56
N ALA A 751 -48.22 2.13 -8.44
CA ALA A 751 -48.05 0.72 -8.09
C ALA A 751 -46.67 0.41 -7.48
N ASN A 752 -45.60 0.95 -8.08
CA ASN A 752 -44.21 0.57 -7.80
C ASN A 752 -43.34 1.78 -7.42
N ASP A 753 -43.38 2.85 -8.20
CA ASP A 753 -42.60 4.07 -8.02
C ASP A 753 -43.34 5.32 -8.51
N PHE A 754 -42.89 6.51 -8.08
CA PHE A 754 -43.35 7.79 -8.60
C PHE A 754 -42.18 8.76 -8.78
N HIS A 755 -42.10 9.42 -9.93
CA HIS A 755 -40.99 10.31 -10.29
C HIS A 755 -41.52 11.70 -10.62
N ILE A 756 -41.05 12.72 -9.90
CA ILE A 756 -41.42 14.13 -10.10
C ILE A 756 -40.17 14.99 -10.11
N GLY A 757 -40.03 15.90 -11.07
CA GLY A 757 -38.77 16.61 -11.30
C GLY A 757 -38.88 17.92 -12.06
N ALA A 758 -37.72 18.57 -12.18
CA ALA A 758 -37.49 19.88 -12.77
C ALA A 758 -36.13 19.92 -13.48
N TRP A 759 -36.09 20.46 -14.69
CA TRP A 759 -34.93 20.37 -15.57
C TRP A 759 -34.49 21.73 -16.13
N ARG A 760 -33.18 21.88 -16.36
CA ARG A 760 -32.53 23.10 -16.87
C ARG A 760 -32.55 23.15 -18.41
N PRO A 761 -32.48 24.35 -19.03
CA PRO A 761 -32.40 24.50 -20.50
C PRO A 761 -31.28 23.70 -21.19
N ALA A 762 -30.19 23.38 -20.47
CA ALA A 762 -29.04 22.63 -21.00
C ALA A 762 -29.29 21.11 -21.12
N THR A 763 -30.30 20.57 -20.42
CA THR A 763 -30.53 19.13 -20.31
C THR A 763 -31.23 18.59 -21.55
N THR A 764 -30.48 17.84 -22.37
CA THR A 764 -30.92 17.33 -23.68
C THR A 764 -31.99 16.25 -23.59
N ALA A 765 -31.95 15.41 -22.55
CA ALA A 765 -32.93 14.35 -22.29
C ALA A 765 -33.18 14.26 -20.76
N PRO A 766 -34.39 14.61 -20.28
CA PRO A 766 -34.75 14.43 -18.87
C PRO A 766 -34.75 12.95 -18.46
N SER A 767 -34.05 12.62 -17.36
CA SER A 767 -34.01 11.27 -16.79
C SER A 767 -34.05 11.32 -15.25
N ASN A 768 -34.08 10.15 -14.61
CA ASN A 768 -34.11 9.97 -13.15
C ASN A 768 -32.79 10.34 -12.41
N VAL A 769 -31.83 10.94 -13.12
CA VAL A 769 -30.52 11.40 -12.60
C VAL A 769 -30.06 12.76 -13.17
N THR A 770 -30.85 13.45 -14.01
CA THR A 770 -30.50 14.79 -14.52
C THR A 770 -31.22 15.90 -13.75
N ASP A 771 -30.52 16.98 -13.41
CA ASP A 771 -31.07 18.12 -12.65
C ASP A 771 -31.79 17.65 -11.37
N TYR A 772 -33.02 18.10 -11.13
CA TYR A 772 -33.73 17.93 -9.87
C TYR A 772 -34.84 16.87 -10.01
N VAL A 773 -34.69 15.70 -9.40
CA VAL A 773 -35.68 14.63 -9.46
C VAL A 773 -35.91 14.00 -8.10
N VAL A 774 -37.17 13.94 -7.67
CA VAL A 774 -37.62 13.12 -6.55
C VAL A 774 -38.04 11.77 -7.08
N PHE A 775 -37.39 10.73 -6.57
CA PHE A 775 -37.82 9.35 -6.71
C PHE A 775 -38.53 8.92 -5.41
N LEU A 776 -39.79 8.53 -5.51
CA LEU A 776 -40.53 7.89 -4.42
C LEU A 776 -40.63 6.39 -4.71
N GLY A 777 -39.88 5.59 -3.97
CA GLY A 777 -39.92 4.13 -4.10
C GLY A 777 -41.16 3.54 -3.42
N GLY A 778 -41.59 2.37 -3.85
CA GLY A 778 -42.70 1.60 -3.28
C GLY A 778 -42.34 0.12 -3.10
N PHE A 779 -43.34 -0.68 -2.72
CA PHE A 779 -43.29 -2.10 -2.36
C PHE A 779 -42.13 -2.95 -2.96
N GLY A 780 -41.02 -3.06 -2.23
CA GLY A 780 -39.98 -4.05 -2.55
C GLY A 780 -38.67 -3.81 -1.84
N ASN A 781 -37.91 -2.84 -2.34
CA ASN A 781 -36.48 -2.68 -2.05
C ASN A 781 -35.88 -1.34 -2.55
N ALA A 782 -36.71 -0.31 -2.78
CA ALA A 782 -36.26 0.99 -3.28
C ALA A 782 -36.55 2.11 -2.28
N ARG A 783 -35.50 2.78 -1.78
CA ARG A 783 -35.61 3.95 -0.90
C ARG A 783 -36.17 5.17 -1.64
N SER A 784 -36.85 6.06 -0.94
CA SER A 784 -37.28 7.35 -1.49
C SER A 784 -36.13 8.36 -1.39
N ALA A 785 -35.87 9.17 -2.43
CA ALA A 785 -34.76 10.12 -2.44
C ALA A 785 -35.01 11.37 -3.32
N ILE A 786 -34.46 12.51 -2.89
CA ILE A 786 -34.23 13.69 -3.73
C ILE A 786 -32.88 13.53 -4.42
N ARG A 787 -32.83 13.65 -5.74
CA ARG A 787 -31.61 13.74 -6.54
C ARG A 787 -31.42 15.14 -7.08
N ALA A 788 -30.20 15.65 -6.96
CA ALA A 788 -29.70 16.85 -7.63
C ALA A 788 -28.46 16.45 -8.43
N ASP A 789 -28.55 16.48 -9.76
CA ASP A 789 -27.52 16.03 -10.70
C ASP A 789 -26.97 14.63 -10.40
N GLY A 790 -27.91 13.70 -10.22
CA GLY A 790 -27.64 12.30 -9.92
C GLY A 790 -27.20 12.03 -8.48
N GLN A 791 -26.84 13.06 -7.72
CA GLN A 791 -26.45 12.96 -6.32
C GLN A 791 -27.70 12.92 -5.45
N GLU A 792 -27.88 11.89 -4.64
CA GLU A 792 -28.96 11.88 -3.64
C GLU A 792 -28.59 12.84 -2.50
N VAL A 793 -29.40 13.89 -2.32
CA VAL A 793 -29.19 14.99 -1.35
C VAL A 793 -30.15 14.92 -0.15
N GLY A 794 -30.96 13.85 -0.08
CA GLY A 794 -31.83 13.53 1.04
C GLY A 794 -32.66 12.28 0.73
N ALA A 795 -32.66 11.28 1.60
CA ALA A 795 -33.31 9.99 1.38
C ALA A 795 -33.97 9.42 2.66
N GLU A 796 -34.90 8.47 2.47
CA GLU A 796 -35.64 7.78 3.53
C GLU A 796 -36.00 6.35 3.07
N GLU A 797 -35.86 5.37 3.95
CA GLU A 797 -36.07 3.94 3.64
C GLU A 797 -37.56 3.56 3.54
N THR A 798 -38.47 4.44 3.99
CA THR A 798 -39.92 4.22 3.84
C THR A 798 -40.37 4.55 2.42
N GLY A 799 -41.10 3.62 1.80
CA GLY A 799 -41.72 3.79 0.49
C GLY A 799 -43.20 4.19 0.54
N LEU A 800 -43.75 4.45 -0.64
CA LEU A 800 -45.16 4.69 -0.90
C LEU A 800 -46.03 3.49 -0.49
N THR A 801 -47.22 3.79 0.04
CA THR A 801 -48.26 2.80 0.32
C THR A 801 -49.23 2.67 -0.85
N SER A 802 -50.02 1.59 -0.87
CA SER A 802 -51.07 1.39 -1.87
C SER A 802 -52.23 2.36 -1.64
N GLY A 803 -52.39 3.35 -2.52
CA GLY A 803 -53.49 4.29 -2.44
C GLY A 803 -53.21 5.59 -3.17
N ARG A 804 -54.07 6.57 -2.91
CA ARG A 804 -54.01 7.92 -3.48
C ARG A 804 -53.31 8.85 -2.52
N HIS A 805 -52.24 9.48 -2.99
CA HIS A 805 -51.32 10.31 -2.22
C HIS A 805 -51.20 11.70 -2.85
N ARG A 806 -50.71 12.65 -2.05
CA ARG A 806 -50.28 13.98 -2.51
C ARG A 806 -48.79 14.13 -2.26
N VAL A 807 -48.01 14.41 -3.30
CA VAL A 807 -46.61 14.81 -3.17
C VAL A 807 -46.46 16.26 -3.61
N GLN A 808 -45.68 17.04 -2.86
CA GLN A 808 -45.17 18.33 -3.32
C GLN A 808 -43.65 18.28 -3.36
N PHE A 809 -43.08 18.63 -4.51
CA PHE A 809 -41.66 18.92 -4.65
C PHE A 809 -41.48 20.45 -4.74
N THR A 810 -40.72 21.00 -3.81
CA THR A 810 -40.45 22.44 -3.70
C THR A 810 -38.96 22.71 -3.74
N ARG A 811 -38.58 23.76 -4.48
CA ARG A 811 -37.25 24.35 -4.49
C ARG A 811 -37.35 25.80 -4.06
N ARG A 812 -36.74 26.14 -2.91
CA ARG A 812 -36.77 27.47 -2.29
C ARG A 812 -35.48 27.78 -1.55
N ASP A 813 -34.93 28.96 -1.79
CA ASP A 813 -33.88 29.60 -0.96
C ASP A 813 -32.70 28.65 -0.62
N GLY A 814 -32.19 27.92 -1.62
CA GLY A 814 -31.07 26.98 -1.47
C GLY A 814 -31.45 25.59 -0.94
N ARG A 815 -32.73 25.25 -0.86
CA ARG A 815 -33.21 23.97 -0.32
C ARG A 815 -34.22 23.29 -1.24
N LEU A 816 -34.17 21.96 -1.20
CA LEU A 816 -35.08 21.04 -1.87
C LEU A 816 -35.91 20.33 -0.80
N TRP A 817 -37.22 20.32 -0.99
CA TRP A 817 -38.19 19.84 -0.03
C TRP A 817 -39.19 18.91 -0.69
N VAL A 818 -39.47 17.78 -0.05
CA VAL A 818 -40.59 16.90 -0.42
C VAL A 818 -41.57 16.85 0.74
N LEU A 819 -42.82 17.20 0.46
CA LEU A 819 -43.94 16.87 1.35
C LEU A 819 -44.69 15.67 0.80
N LEU A 820 -45.07 14.73 1.67
CA LEU A 820 -45.94 13.61 1.37
C LEU A 820 -47.18 13.72 2.27
N ASP A 821 -48.36 13.75 1.66
CA ASP A 821 -49.67 13.98 2.26
C ASP A 821 -49.72 15.20 3.20
N GLY A 822 -49.06 16.29 2.80
CA GLY A 822 -49.00 17.55 3.54
C GLY A 822 -48.02 17.56 4.73
N LYS A 823 -47.19 16.52 4.88
CA LYS A 823 -46.15 16.42 5.92
C LYS A 823 -44.76 16.48 5.30
N PRO A 824 -43.78 17.18 5.90
CA PRO A 824 -42.39 17.11 5.47
C PRO A 824 -41.89 15.66 5.48
N PHE A 825 -41.30 15.23 4.37
CA PHE A 825 -40.90 13.84 4.12
C PHE A 825 -39.40 13.72 3.83
N LEU A 826 -38.91 14.44 2.83
CA LEU A 826 -37.49 14.56 2.50
C LEU A 826 -37.05 16.04 2.49
N HIS A 827 -35.78 16.27 2.78
CA HIS A 827 -35.09 17.55 2.72
C HIS A 827 -33.69 17.35 2.14
N GLY A 828 -33.23 18.29 1.32
CA GLY A 828 -31.85 18.34 0.84
C GLY A 828 -31.41 19.77 0.52
N ARG A 829 -30.10 19.99 0.38
CA ARG A 829 -29.55 21.27 -0.08
C ARG A 829 -29.52 21.31 -1.61
N ASP A 830 -29.85 22.47 -2.18
CA ASP A 830 -29.54 22.76 -3.57
C ASP A 830 -28.12 23.35 -3.66
N HIS A 831 -27.31 22.84 -4.59
CA HIS A 831 -25.93 23.27 -4.80
C HIS A 831 -25.80 24.34 -5.89
N ASP A 832 -26.85 24.58 -6.69
CA ASP A 832 -26.91 25.64 -7.72
C ASP A 832 -28.24 26.42 -7.65
N PRO A 833 -28.55 27.13 -6.53
CA PRO A 833 -29.80 27.87 -6.36
C PRO A 833 -30.04 29.02 -7.35
N ALA A 834 -29.06 29.36 -8.18
CA ALA A 834 -29.18 30.40 -9.20
C ALA A 834 -29.70 29.86 -10.55
N ALA A 835 -29.59 28.54 -10.81
CA ALA A 835 -30.08 27.93 -12.03
C ALA A 835 -31.58 28.13 -12.24
N ALA A 836 -31.97 28.57 -13.44
CA ALA A 836 -33.37 28.56 -13.87
C ALA A 836 -33.74 27.23 -14.54
N ILE A 837 -34.92 26.71 -14.21
CA ILE A 837 -35.54 25.55 -14.89
C ILE A 837 -36.39 26.00 -16.09
N ASP A 838 -36.43 25.19 -17.14
CA ASP A 838 -37.29 25.37 -18.32
C ASP A 838 -38.44 24.37 -18.41
N ARG A 839 -38.36 23.28 -17.63
CA ARG A 839 -39.30 22.16 -17.62
C ARG A 839 -39.61 21.69 -16.19
N LEU A 840 -40.86 21.30 -15.96
CA LEU A 840 -41.35 20.60 -14.76
C LEU A 840 -42.17 19.39 -15.17
N GLY A 841 -42.22 18.33 -14.36
CA GLY A 841 -43.14 17.23 -14.59
C GLY A 841 -42.71 15.89 -14.04
N PHE A 842 -43.03 14.84 -14.79
CA PHE A 842 -43.04 13.46 -14.30
C PHE A 842 -42.38 12.49 -15.28
N LEU A 843 -41.85 11.38 -14.75
CA LEU A 843 -41.29 10.28 -15.53
C LEU A 843 -42.09 9.00 -15.24
N GLY A 844 -42.37 8.19 -16.26
CA GLY A 844 -43.19 6.97 -16.12
C GLY A 844 -42.59 5.85 -15.26
N GLY A 845 -41.35 5.99 -14.78
CA GLY A 845 -40.67 4.95 -14.00
C GLY A 845 -40.36 3.69 -14.79
N TRP A 846 -39.97 2.61 -14.09
CA TRP A 846 -39.65 1.31 -14.70
C TRP A 846 -40.74 0.30 -14.32
N ASP A 847 -41.58 -0.06 -15.29
CA ASP A 847 -42.89 -0.71 -15.09
C ASP A 847 -43.77 0.02 -14.04
N GLY A 848 -43.58 1.35 -13.93
CA GLY A 848 -44.23 2.23 -12.98
C GLY A 848 -45.65 2.57 -13.40
N ALA A 849 -46.62 1.69 -13.11
CA ALA A 849 -48.04 2.00 -13.33
C ALA A 849 -48.47 3.16 -12.41
N GLN A 850 -48.47 4.38 -12.95
CA GLN A 850 -48.73 5.64 -12.28
C GLN A 850 -50.01 6.30 -12.84
N ARG A 851 -50.78 6.99 -11.99
CA ARG A 851 -51.97 7.76 -12.36
C ARG A 851 -51.92 9.12 -11.69
N ILE A 852 -51.90 10.21 -12.45
CA ILE A 852 -51.89 11.58 -11.94
C ILE A 852 -53.25 12.21 -12.21
N TYR A 853 -53.93 12.65 -11.17
CA TYR A 853 -55.30 13.21 -11.26
C TYR A 853 -55.28 14.73 -11.39
N ARG A 854 -54.40 15.39 -10.64
CA ARG A 854 -54.35 16.84 -10.46
C ARG A 854 -52.91 17.29 -10.22
N VAL A 855 -52.56 18.45 -10.77
CA VAL A 855 -51.26 19.09 -10.53
C VAL A 855 -51.49 20.57 -10.18
N LEU A 856 -50.86 21.05 -9.13
CA LEU A 856 -50.74 22.47 -8.82
C LEU A 856 -49.29 22.91 -9.08
N VAL A 857 -49.10 24.05 -9.72
CA VAL A 857 -47.76 24.62 -9.98
C VAL A 857 -47.71 26.08 -9.52
N ARG A 858 -46.71 26.41 -8.72
CA ARG A 858 -46.33 27.79 -8.37
C ARG A 858 -44.90 28.04 -8.87
N LEU A 859 -44.71 29.15 -9.56
CA LEU A 859 -43.42 29.60 -10.06
C LEU A 859 -43.19 31.03 -9.60
N ASP A 860 -42.00 31.33 -9.09
CA ASP A 860 -41.59 32.71 -8.88
C ASP A 860 -40.72 33.12 -10.06
N GLY A 861 -41.01 34.29 -10.64
CA GLY A 861 -40.16 34.86 -11.68
C GLY A 861 -38.76 35.19 -11.14
N PRO A 862 -37.78 35.45 -12.02
CA PRO A 862 -36.44 35.87 -11.59
C PRO A 862 -36.55 37.06 -10.63
N LYS A 863 -36.08 36.87 -9.39
CA LYS A 863 -36.11 37.85 -8.30
C LYS A 863 -35.36 39.12 -8.75
N GLY A 864 -36.12 40.10 -9.26
CA GLY A 864 -35.57 41.38 -9.71
C GLY A 864 -34.90 42.09 -8.53
N LEU A 865 -33.65 42.53 -8.74
CA LEU A 865 -32.90 43.28 -7.73
C LEU A 865 -33.59 44.63 -7.49
N GLY A 866 -34.39 44.67 -6.41
CA GLY A 866 -34.86 45.92 -5.80
C GLY A 866 -33.68 46.73 -5.24
N PRO A 867 -33.88 48.05 -5.01
CA PRO A 867 -32.82 49.02 -4.78
C PRO A 867 -32.06 48.85 -3.46
#